data_AF-D7BHA4-F1
#
_entry.id   AF-D7BHA4-F1
#
_cell.length_a   1.000
_cell.length_b   1.000
_cell.length_c   1.000
_cell.angle_alpha   90.00
_cell.angle_beta   90.00
_cell.angle_gamma   90.00
#
_symmetry.space_group_name_H-M   'P 1'
#
loop_
_entity.id
_entity.type
_entity.pdbx_description
1 polymer ?
#
loop_
_entity_poly.entity_id
_entity_poly.type
_entity_poly.pdbx_seq_one_letter_code
_entity_poly.pdbx_strand_id
1 'polypeptide(L)'
;MKSSLSLGIAVALALAACSQRPANPVPPGTQVVKWSEKPEWNQVGAQVTIPQGTTAILDQSPPALRSLTIEGNLIFDRTAKEKLVLQSDWIMVHGGRLEVGTADQPFTGQAEIVLTSNNPQDNLEHMGMKMGAKALAVMGGVVEMNGRPLSSSWTRLASTATKGATAITLAQPVDWPVGAEIVITSTDHYGWAAGINPANPRSEKAIVKAVNGSSVELERPLGFAHWGAEASGVPEYAEVGLLSRNIVVRSDEKAKDPASASYQKGGHVMIMAGSQARFNWVEFRNMGQKSTFGRYPVHFHQVSDQGEGSYLKNSSIRESFNRCLVIHGTNKLLVENNVAFDTLGHCFFLEEGSETKNTLRGNLAVLVRPLKSSPEERLIPSDNEPSAFWITNPDNTIVGNVAVEAAVGFWYALPYRPIPFGRGTQDLTWMDSIYPRRTPLAGFEGNVAHSNMSNGLFVDSGLKSNLCANTASRNTCKDHNAPAQLDDETTGFDPRQNPSLTNSSGNLENDPSKNPRVWAEFKDFVAYKNGVRGVWLRGTYHKLVNPKLADNAIGATFASNLSYLEGGLIVGESTNNLTKISGLWITGLVGFEHYDGHVGASGTVFRNFSGTHPREVYCGSAKTTITTRNAAIGTLRWTSFGLSGQNFIQNVTFDNANPVNYDDPLEPCFDPANDREDPHDGYRSAVFYDPMGSVTGSAGSSVVVKNDFLVNANCSLNSSWNAYICNPGNLYATLSISNEQASPVALAGTDLSSPLTITRDAGPQTKLWGTPRDGLNVPNTYFESRLIAKRGDSSANDYTYRVHFGTLNRSAKLRVGLNYRRLPGGSFPAGTAGSWVIVGVPVPSGPVWVYRNYYFSEQYNKSTPLSSLDALRADTSGKAFYREGDVVYLKLSLSQQDLDKAGDYGASVNYHLCSTLECK
;
A
#
# COMPACT_ATOMS: atom_id res chain seq x y z
N MET A 1 38.30 20.90 56.57
CA MET A 1 38.11 22.19 55.87
C MET A 1 36.77 22.07 55.16
N LYS A 2 35.66 22.62 55.67
CA LYS A 2 35.19 24.02 55.52
C LYS A 2 35.46 24.48 54.07
N SER A 3 34.46 24.64 53.19
CA SER A 3 33.44 25.69 53.27
C SER A 3 32.17 25.40 52.45
N SER A 4 31.04 25.66 53.10
CA SER A 4 29.69 25.91 52.60
C SER A 4 29.54 27.22 51.83
N LEU A 5 28.61 27.29 50.85
CA LEU A 5 27.78 28.48 50.66
C LEU A 5 26.42 28.12 50.02
N SER A 6 25.39 28.63 50.68
CA SER A 6 23.95 28.51 50.49
C SER A 6 23.38 29.60 49.58
N LEU A 7 22.30 29.28 48.84
CA LEU A 7 21.20 30.19 48.43
C LEU A 7 20.12 29.26 47.85
N GLY A 8 18.88 29.15 48.33
CA GLY A 8 17.94 30.18 48.76
C GLY A 8 16.65 29.91 47.98
N ILE A 9 15.75 29.09 48.54
CA ILE A 9 14.44 28.77 47.96
C ILE A 9 13.55 29.99 48.13
N ALA A 10 13.19 30.64 47.02
CA ALA A 10 12.16 31.67 46.98
C ALA A 10 10.82 31.02 46.59
N VAL A 11 9.95 30.88 47.59
CA VAL A 11 8.52 30.59 47.42
C VAL A 11 7.86 31.89 46.93
N ALA A 12 7.33 31.89 45.70
CA ALA A 12 6.43 32.93 45.23
C ALA A 12 4.99 32.41 45.30
N LEU A 13 4.26 32.83 46.34
CA LEU A 13 2.80 32.84 46.34
C LEU A 13 2.33 33.83 45.27
N ALA A 14 1.75 33.33 44.18
CA ALA A 14 0.94 34.15 43.29
C ALA A 14 -0.53 33.98 43.68
N LEU A 15 -1.07 34.98 44.38
CA LEU A 15 -2.50 35.19 44.57
C LEU A 15 -3.18 35.26 43.20
N ALA A 16 -4.10 34.32 42.95
CA ALA A 16 -5.00 34.34 41.81
C ALA A 16 -5.99 35.49 41.97
N ALA A 17 -5.67 36.66 41.42
CA ALA A 17 -6.65 37.69 41.14
C ALA A 17 -7.38 37.30 39.85
N CYS A 18 -8.70 37.09 39.95
CA CYS A 18 -9.58 36.96 38.80
C CYS A 18 -9.51 38.23 37.94
N SER A 19 -8.74 38.20 36.86
CA SER A 19 -8.85 39.16 35.76
C SER A 19 -9.57 38.46 34.61
N GLN A 20 -10.86 38.76 34.43
CA GLN A 20 -11.52 38.57 33.14
C GLN A 20 -10.72 39.33 32.08
N ARG A 21 -9.98 38.62 31.23
CA ARG A 21 -9.42 39.23 30.02
C ARG A 21 -10.60 39.56 29.10
N PRO A 22 -10.68 40.79 28.56
CA PRO A 22 -11.70 41.11 27.58
C PRO A 22 -11.52 40.22 26.34
N ALA A 23 -12.63 39.96 25.66
CA ALA A 23 -12.65 39.37 24.32
C ALA A 23 -11.60 40.06 23.43
N ASN A 24 -10.99 39.30 22.52
CA ASN A 24 -10.01 39.82 21.55
C ASN A 24 -10.45 41.18 21.01
N PRO A 25 -9.61 42.22 21.05
CA PRO A 25 -10.00 43.55 20.59
C PRO A 25 -10.32 43.46 19.10
N VAL A 26 -11.59 43.70 18.81
CA VAL A 26 -12.13 43.98 17.49
C VAL A 26 -11.27 45.08 16.85
N PRO A 27 -10.80 44.94 15.59
CA PRO A 27 -9.99 45.98 14.94
C PRO A 27 -10.73 47.34 14.96
N PRO A 28 -10.04 48.48 15.22
CA PRO A 28 -10.67 49.80 15.26
C PRO A 28 -11.45 50.08 13.97
N GLY A 29 -12.74 50.40 14.09
CA GLY A 29 -13.65 50.64 12.94
C GLY A 29 -14.55 49.47 12.55
N THR A 30 -14.53 48.34 13.26
CA THR A 30 -15.43 47.21 12.98
C THR A 30 -16.75 47.33 13.74
N GLN A 31 -17.89 47.27 13.04
CA GLN A 31 -19.23 47.28 13.62
C GLN A 31 -19.58 45.89 14.17
N VAL A 32 -19.97 45.78 15.44
CA VAL A 32 -20.52 44.54 16.00
C VAL A 32 -22.04 44.61 15.98
N VAL A 33 -22.70 43.58 15.44
CA VAL A 33 -24.17 43.47 15.39
C VAL A 33 -24.60 42.09 15.86
N LYS A 34 -25.73 42.00 16.56
CA LYS A 34 -26.38 40.71 16.84
C LYS A 34 -27.26 40.30 15.66
N TRP A 35 -27.38 39.01 15.42
CA TRP A 35 -28.26 38.49 14.37
C TRP A 35 -29.73 38.84 14.67
N SER A 36 -30.13 38.75 15.94
CA SER A 36 -31.48 39.12 16.40
C SER A 36 -31.85 40.60 16.13
N GLU A 37 -30.86 41.48 16.00
CA GLU A 37 -31.03 42.93 15.74
C GLU A 37 -31.14 43.25 14.23
N LYS A 38 -31.12 42.24 13.36
CA LYS A 38 -31.17 42.36 11.90
C LYS A 38 -32.41 41.64 11.32
N PRO A 39 -33.62 42.23 11.41
CA PRO A 39 -34.86 41.62 10.91
C PRO A 39 -34.80 41.23 9.43
N GLU A 40 -34.03 41.94 8.62
CA GLU A 40 -33.81 41.66 7.20
C GLU A 40 -32.98 40.38 6.96
N TRP A 41 -32.15 39.96 7.91
CA TRP A 41 -31.40 38.69 7.85
C TRP A 41 -32.22 37.52 8.39
N ASN A 42 -33.23 37.80 9.22
CA ASN A 42 -33.98 36.80 9.96
C ASN A 42 -35.29 36.40 9.26
N GLN A 43 -35.23 36.09 7.96
CA GLN A 43 -36.39 35.71 7.14
C GLN A 43 -36.15 34.41 6.38
N VAL A 44 -37.21 33.62 6.18
CA VAL A 44 -37.16 32.40 5.36
C VAL A 44 -36.71 32.77 3.94
N GLY A 45 -35.68 32.08 3.44
CA GLY A 45 -35.14 32.32 2.11
C GLY A 45 -34.33 33.62 1.98
N ALA A 46 -33.94 34.26 3.08
CA ALA A 46 -33.09 35.44 3.03
C ALA A 46 -31.73 35.13 2.37
N GLN A 47 -31.23 36.10 1.60
CA GLN A 47 -29.88 36.12 1.03
C GLN A 47 -29.07 37.12 1.83
N VAL A 48 -28.16 36.62 2.67
CA VAL A 48 -27.46 37.45 3.66
C VAL A 48 -26.01 37.65 3.25
N THR A 49 -25.55 38.90 3.25
CA THR A 49 -24.12 39.23 3.15
C THR A 49 -23.70 39.97 4.42
N ILE A 50 -22.71 39.43 5.12
CA ILE A 50 -22.03 40.11 6.23
C ILE A 50 -20.85 40.87 5.63
N PRO A 51 -20.92 42.21 5.51
CA PRO A 51 -19.91 42.97 4.79
C PRO A 51 -18.60 43.06 5.57
N GLN A 52 -17.52 43.35 4.86
CA GLN A 52 -16.22 43.65 5.47
C GLN A 52 -16.37 44.76 6.53
N GLY A 53 -15.63 44.63 7.64
CA GLY A 53 -15.74 45.55 8.77
C GLY A 53 -16.97 45.34 9.65
N THR A 54 -17.77 44.30 9.43
CA THR A 54 -18.86 43.89 10.34
C THR A 54 -18.54 42.57 11.02
N THR A 55 -18.81 42.47 12.32
CA THR A 55 -18.82 41.23 13.09
C THR A 55 -20.26 40.94 13.53
N ALA A 56 -20.87 39.95 12.89
CA ALA A 56 -22.18 39.44 13.25
C ALA A 56 -22.04 38.36 14.34
N ILE A 57 -22.79 38.51 15.42
CA ILE A 57 -22.93 37.50 16.47
C ILE A 57 -24.21 36.71 16.22
N LEU A 58 -24.10 35.41 15.95
CA LEU A 58 -25.25 34.51 15.83
C LEU A 58 -25.77 34.16 17.22
N ASP A 59 -26.69 34.96 17.73
CA ASP A 59 -27.26 34.86 19.09
C ASP A 59 -28.61 34.13 19.15
N GLN A 60 -29.17 33.78 17.99
CA GLN A 60 -30.37 32.96 17.84
C GLN A 60 -30.29 32.12 16.56
N SER A 61 -31.10 31.06 16.47
CA SER A 61 -31.23 30.25 15.25
C SER A 61 -32.05 31.00 14.19
N PRO A 62 -31.48 31.38 13.04
CA PRO A 62 -32.25 31.98 11.95
C PRO A 62 -33.19 30.95 11.30
N PRO A 63 -34.27 31.40 10.64
CA PRO A 63 -34.98 30.56 9.69
C PRO A 63 -34.05 30.13 8.53
N ALA A 64 -34.44 29.08 7.79
CA ALA A 64 -33.63 28.59 6.69
C ALA A 64 -33.36 29.67 5.63
N LEU A 65 -32.07 29.93 5.38
CA LEU A 65 -31.59 30.97 4.47
C LEU A 65 -31.44 30.43 3.04
N ARG A 66 -31.63 31.30 2.05
CA ARG A 66 -31.27 30.99 0.66
C ARG A 66 -29.76 31.05 0.46
N SER A 67 -29.07 31.96 1.12
CA SER A 67 -27.61 32.04 1.04
C SER A 67 -27.01 32.84 2.17
N LEU A 68 -25.73 32.59 2.44
CA LEU A 68 -24.93 33.38 3.36
C LEU A 68 -23.53 33.62 2.79
N THR A 69 -23.17 34.88 2.58
CA THR A 69 -21.82 35.34 2.22
C THR A 69 -21.19 36.09 3.39
N ILE A 70 -19.97 35.72 3.77
CA ILE A 70 -19.25 36.25 4.93
C ILE A 70 -17.97 36.93 4.43
N GLU A 71 -18.00 38.26 4.30
CA GLU A 71 -16.85 39.12 3.98
C GLU A 71 -16.26 39.78 5.23
N GLY A 72 -17.09 39.97 6.26
CA GLY A 72 -16.68 40.35 7.61
C GLY A 72 -16.45 39.12 8.49
N ASN A 73 -17.07 39.08 9.67
CA ASN A 73 -17.00 37.95 10.59
C ASN A 73 -18.39 37.48 10.98
N LEU A 74 -18.60 36.16 11.03
CA LEU A 74 -19.73 35.53 11.72
C LEU A 74 -19.19 34.72 12.89
N ILE A 75 -19.67 35.02 14.10
CA ILE A 75 -19.26 34.35 15.33
C ILE A 75 -20.51 33.77 16.00
N PHE A 76 -20.52 32.47 16.27
CA PHE A 76 -21.59 31.86 17.05
C PHE A 76 -21.52 32.32 18.49
N ASP A 77 -22.64 32.76 19.07
CA ASP A 77 -22.66 33.20 20.46
C ASP A 77 -22.38 32.02 21.40
N ARG A 78 -21.20 32.04 22.01
CA ARG A 78 -20.74 31.01 22.96
C ARG A 78 -21.52 31.01 24.27
N THR A 79 -22.26 32.08 24.54
CA THR A 79 -23.09 32.21 25.74
C THR A 79 -24.51 31.65 25.55
N ALA A 80 -24.87 31.29 24.31
CA ALA A 80 -26.16 30.73 23.97
C ALA A 80 -26.48 29.48 24.81
N LYS A 81 -27.68 29.47 25.38
CA LYS A 81 -28.19 28.34 26.20
C LYS A 81 -28.92 27.29 25.38
N GLU A 82 -29.50 27.72 24.27
CA GLU A 82 -30.18 26.86 23.32
C GLU A 82 -29.23 26.44 22.20
N LYS A 83 -29.61 25.38 21.46
CA LYS A 83 -28.88 24.96 20.27
C LYS A 83 -28.99 26.04 19.20
N LEU A 84 -27.85 26.52 18.72
CA LEU A 84 -27.78 27.43 17.57
C LEU A 84 -27.75 26.61 16.28
N VAL A 85 -28.75 26.80 15.42
CA VAL A 85 -28.88 26.12 14.13
C VAL A 85 -28.84 27.15 13.01
N LEU A 86 -27.81 27.07 12.17
CA LEU A 86 -27.69 27.85 10.94
C LEU A 86 -28.02 26.96 9.74
N GLN A 87 -29.18 27.17 9.15
CA GLN A 87 -29.59 26.45 7.94
C GLN A 87 -29.45 27.35 6.73
N SER A 88 -28.76 26.88 5.68
CA SER A 88 -28.62 27.62 4.44
C SER A 88 -28.41 26.68 3.25
N ASP A 89 -28.85 27.09 2.07
CA ASP A 89 -28.58 26.33 0.84
C ASP A 89 -27.08 26.27 0.53
N TRP A 90 -26.33 27.33 0.85
CA TRP A 90 -24.88 27.39 0.80
C TRP A 90 -24.33 28.53 1.66
N ILE A 91 -23.08 28.36 2.12
CA ILE A 91 -22.33 29.35 2.88
C ILE A 91 -21.01 29.62 2.15
N MET A 92 -20.71 30.89 1.90
CA MET A 92 -19.46 31.36 1.33
C MET A 92 -18.71 32.21 2.35
N VAL A 93 -17.53 31.77 2.77
CA VAL A 93 -16.59 32.58 3.55
C VAL A 93 -15.59 33.20 2.58
N HIS A 94 -15.76 34.49 2.27
CA HIS A 94 -15.02 35.18 1.21
C HIS A 94 -14.19 36.32 1.78
N GLY A 95 -12.90 36.09 2.07
CA GLY A 95 -12.05 37.07 2.77
C GLY A 95 -12.37 37.26 4.26
N GLY A 96 -13.56 36.84 4.70
CA GLY A 96 -14.03 36.94 6.07
C GLY A 96 -13.69 35.74 6.96
N ARG A 97 -14.36 35.66 8.12
CA ARG A 97 -14.19 34.59 9.11
C ARG A 97 -15.51 34.00 9.59
N LEU A 98 -15.61 32.68 9.58
CA LEU A 98 -16.66 31.92 10.27
C LEU A 98 -16.06 31.27 11.53
N GLU A 99 -16.55 31.66 12.70
CA GLU A 99 -16.07 31.17 14.00
C GLU A 99 -17.18 30.46 14.79
N VAL A 100 -16.92 29.20 15.16
CA VAL A 100 -17.69 28.44 16.16
C VAL A 100 -16.73 27.99 17.25
N GLY A 101 -16.36 28.94 18.12
CA GLY A 101 -15.30 28.75 19.10
C GLY A 101 -13.89 28.78 18.50
N THR A 102 -12.90 29.08 19.34
CA THR A 102 -11.47 29.10 18.98
C THR A 102 -10.71 28.05 19.79
N ALA A 103 -9.46 27.78 19.41
CA ALA A 103 -8.62 26.85 20.16
C ALA A 103 -8.48 27.24 21.65
N ASP A 104 -8.40 28.54 21.95
CA ASP A 104 -8.27 29.06 23.33
C ASP A 104 -9.61 29.16 24.06
N GLN A 105 -10.72 29.28 23.32
CA GLN A 105 -12.05 29.48 23.87
C GLN A 105 -13.06 28.63 23.07
N PRO A 106 -13.06 27.30 23.30
CA PRO A 106 -13.90 26.36 22.55
C PRO A 106 -15.39 26.62 22.79
N PHE A 107 -16.19 26.28 21.79
CA PHE A 107 -17.65 26.32 21.86
C PHE A 107 -18.14 25.13 22.69
N THR A 108 -18.73 25.40 23.87
CA THR A 108 -19.19 24.36 24.81
C THR A 108 -20.70 24.09 24.72
N GLY A 109 -21.45 24.97 24.06
CA GLY A 109 -22.88 24.79 23.76
C GLY A 109 -23.13 23.79 22.62
N GLN A 110 -24.31 23.82 22.04
CA GLN A 110 -24.68 23.00 20.87
C GLN A 110 -24.81 23.89 19.63
N ALA A 111 -24.09 23.57 18.56
CA ALA A 111 -24.12 24.29 17.30
C ALA A 111 -24.34 23.31 16.13
N GLU A 112 -25.15 23.71 15.16
CA GLU A 112 -25.40 22.93 13.97
C GLU A 112 -25.45 23.82 12.72
N ILE A 113 -24.73 23.42 11.68
CA ILE A 113 -24.80 24.00 10.34
C ILE A 113 -25.45 22.95 9.44
N VAL A 114 -26.57 23.32 8.80
CA VAL A 114 -27.31 22.43 7.90
C VAL A 114 -27.30 22.99 6.48
N LEU A 115 -26.76 22.22 5.53
CA LEU A 115 -26.69 22.61 4.12
C LEU A 115 -27.88 22.02 3.33
N THR A 116 -28.77 22.89 2.85
CA THR A 116 -30.15 22.52 2.47
C THR A 116 -30.49 22.54 0.98
N SER A 117 -29.62 23.01 0.09
CA SER A 117 -29.96 23.13 -1.33
C SER A 117 -30.34 21.77 -1.93
N ASN A 118 -31.58 21.60 -2.38
CA ASN A 118 -32.05 20.33 -2.94
C ASN A 118 -32.28 20.41 -4.46
N ASN A 119 -31.99 21.57 -5.06
CA ASN A 119 -32.01 21.75 -6.50
C ASN A 119 -30.65 21.33 -7.07
N PRO A 120 -30.55 20.26 -7.88
CA PRO A 120 -29.27 19.85 -8.47
C PRO A 120 -28.70 20.86 -9.48
N GLN A 121 -29.51 21.83 -9.92
CA GLN A 121 -29.06 22.95 -10.76
C GLN A 121 -28.51 24.13 -9.96
N ASP A 122 -28.73 24.15 -8.64
CA ASP A 122 -28.09 25.16 -7.81
C ASP A 122 -26.58 24.96 -7.86
N ASN A 123 -25.87 26.07 -8.03
CA ASN A 123 -24.43 26.07 -8.07
C ASN A 123 -23.95 27.33 -7.40
N LEU A 124 -23.15 27.19 -6.34
CA LEU A 124 -22.40 28.30 -5.82
C LEU A 124 -21.35 28.68 -6.86
N GLU A 125 -21.62 29.76 -7.59
CA GLU A 125 -20.71 30.34 -8.57
C GLU A 125 -20.14 31.63 -8.01
N HIS A 126 -18.81 31.72 -7.94
CA HIS A 126 -18.14 32.94 -7.54
C HIS A 126 -16.85 33.11 -8.34
N MET A 127 -16.65 34.30 -8.92
CA MET A 127 -15.56 34.60 -9.87
C MET A 127 -15.38 33.55 -10.98
N GLY A 128 -16.50 33.00 -11.49
CA GLY A 128 -16.49 31.98 -12.55
C GLY A 128 -16.16 30.55 -12.10
N MET A 129 -15.91 30.32 -10.80
CA MET A 129 -15.67 28.98 -10.26
C MET A 129 -16.97 28.34 -9.78
N LYS A 130 -17.24 27.11 -10.24
CA LYS A 130 -18.43 26.30 -9.91
C LYS A 130 -18.14 25.40 -8.70
N MET A 131 -18.57 25.81 -7.52
CA MET A 131 -18.36 25.06 -6.27
C MET A 131 -19.49 24.07 -5.95
N GLY A 132 -20.62 24.12 -6.64
CA GLY A 132 -21.74 23.19 -6.49
C GLY A 132 -22.80 23.64 -5.48
N ALA A 133 -23.89 22.87 -5.39
CA ALA A 133 -24.92 23.02 -4.37
C ALA A 133 -24.46 22.50 -3.00
N LYS A 134 -25.13 22.94 -1.93
CA LYS A 134 -24.89 22.51 -0.54
C LYS A 134 -23.43 22.69 -0.11
N ALA A 135 -22.82 23.80 -0.50
CA ALA A 135 -21.43 24.11 -0.22
C ALA A 135 -21.29 24.91 1.08
N LEU A 136 -20.30 24.56 1.91
CA LEU A 136 -19.59 25.51 2.77
C LEU A 136 -18.24 25.76 2.09
N ALA A 137 -18.12 26.87 1.39
CA ALA A 137 -16.92 27.23 0.65
C ALA A 137 -16.12 28.29 1.40
N VAL A 138 -14.79 28.18 1.38
CA VAL A 138 -13.88 29.13 2.01
C VAL A 138 -12.87 29.59 0.96
N MET A 139 -12.89 30.88 0.64
CA MET A 139 -12.04 31.47 -0.38
C MET A 139 -11.40 32.77 0.13
N GLY A 140 -10.08 32.75 0.33
CA GLY A 140 -9.32 33.86 0.92
C GLY A 140 -9.68 34.15 2.38
N GLY A 141 -10.47 33.29 3.03
CA GLY A 141 -11.01 33.51 4.37
C GLY A 141 -10.58 32.44 5.37
N VAL A 142 -11.15 32.50 6.57
CA VAL A 142 -10.84 31.56 7.66
C VAL A 142 -12.12 30.91 8.17
N VAL A 143 -12.11 29.58 8.26
CA VAL A 143 -13.11 28.84 9.04
C VAL A 143 -12.44 28.23 10.26
N GLU A 144 -12.99 28.52 11.43
CA GLU A 144 -12.49 28.01 12.70
C GLU A 144 -13.65 27.49 13.55
N MET A 145 -13.59 26.19 13.85
CA MET A 145 -14.60 25.51 14.65
C MET A 145 -13.87 24.65 15.69
N ASN A 146 -14.01 25.01 16.95
CA ASN A 146 -13.42 24.29 18.07
C ASN A 146 -14.53 23.94 19.05
N GLY A 147 -14.95 22.67 19.02
CA GLY A 147 -15.96 22.14 19.92
C GLY A 147 -15.41 21.89 21.33
N ARG A 148 -16.27 21.35 22.18
CA ARG A 148 -15.91 21.02 23.56
C ARG A 148 -14.83 19.94 23.57
N PRO A 149 -13.65 20.22 24.17
CA PRO A 149 -12.61 19.21 24.29
C PRO A 149 -13.06 18.11 25.25
N LEU A 150 -12.79 16.86 24.85
CA LEU A 150 -12.95 15.65 25.64
C LEU A 150 -11.58 14.96 25.78
N SER A 151 -11.47 14.01 26.69
CA SER A 151 -10.21 13.32 26.97
C SER A 151 -9.67 12.55 25.77
N SER A 152 -10.55 12.00 24.94
CA SER A 152 -10.16 11.24 23.74
C SER A 152 -11.28 11.13 22.70
N SER A 153 -10.91 11.19 21.42
CA SER A 153 -11.83 11.02 20.28
C SER A 153 -12.16 9.55 20.03
N TRP A 154 -11.23 8.64 20.38
CA TRP A 154 -11.39 7.21 20.31
C TRP A 154 -10.35 6.51 21.19
N THR A 155 -10.64 5.28 21.60
CA THR A 155 -9.70 4.42 22.33
C THR A 155 -9.90 2.97 21.90
N ARG A 156 -9.47 2.01 22.69
CA ARG A 156 -9.68 0.58 22.46
C ARG A 156 -10.24 -0.10 23.69
N LEU A 157 -10.81 -1.29 23.52
CA LEU A 157 -11.19 -2.14 24.64
C LEU A 157 -9.97 -2.52 25.49
N ALA A 158 -10.15 -2.63 26.80
CA ALA A 158 -9.18 -3.21 27.73
C ALA A 158 -9.42 -4.70 27.99
N SER A 159 -10.61 -5.19 27.63
CA SER A 159 -11.02 -6.59 27.77
C SER A 159 -12.07 -6.92 26.72
N THR A 160 -12.09 -8.16 26.23
CA THR A 160 -13.08 -8.65 25.27
C THR A 160 -14.51 -8.40 25.76
N ALA A 161 -15.32 -7.74 24.93
CA ALA A 161 -16.74 -7.59 25.14
C ALA A 161 -17.47 -8.74 24.46
N THR A 162 -18.21 -9.55 25.23
CA THR A 162 -18.97 -10.68 24.67
C THR A 162 -20.24 -10.19 23.98
N LYS A 163 -20.73 -10.95 23.01
CA LYS A 163 -22.08 -10.75 22.47
C LYS A 163 -23.11 -10.68 23.61
N GLY A 164 -24.02 -9.72 23.54
CA GLY A 164 -25.03 -9.47 24.56
C GLY A 164 -24.57 -8.58 25.72
N ALA A 165 -23.29 -8.19 25.78
CA ALA A 165 -22.80 -7.29 26.83
C ALA A 165 -23.50 -5.93 26.77
N THR A 166 -23.85 -5.38 27.92
CA THR A 166 -24.47 -4.05 28.07
C THR A 166 -23.49 -3.01 28.64
N ALA A 167 -22.23 -3.39 28.81
CA ALA A 167 -21.16 -2.51 29.25
C ALA A 167 -19.84 -2.96 28.63
N ILE A 168 -18.94 -2.01 28.40
CA ILE A 168 -17.60 -2.23 27.87
C ILE A 168 -16.56 -1.59 28.79
N THR A 169 -15.35 -2.16 28.79
CA THR A 169 -14.20 -1.63 29.54
C THR A 169 -13.17 -1.11 28.54
N LEU A 170 -12.81 0.15 28.66
CA LEU A 170 -11.88 0.86 27.79
C LEU A 170 -10.46 0.89 28.36
N ALA A 171 -9.47 0.94 27.47
CA ALA A 171 -8.05 1.00 27.84
C ALA A 171 -7.66 2.27 28.60
N GLN A 172 -8.41 3.36 28.38
CA GLN A 172 -8.25 4.61 29.13
C GLN A 172 -9.61 5.17 29.56
N PRO A 173 -9.68 5.90 30.68
CA PRO A 173 -10.89 6.60 31.09
C PRO A 173 -11.35 7.62 30.04
N VAL A 174 -12.67 7.75 29.89
CA VAL A 174 -13.29 8.71 28.98
C VAL A 174 -14.25 9.63 29.73
N ASP A 175 -14.52 10.79 29.15
CA ASP A 175 -15.50 11.80 29.60
C ASP A 175 -16.61 12.00 28.56
N TRP A 176 -16.90 10.96 27.76
CA TRP A 176 -17.91 11.00 26.72
C TRP A 176 -19.32 11.29 27.28
N PRO A 177 -20.12 12.16 26.62
CA PRO A 177 -21.45 12.48 27.10
C PRO A 177 -22.42 11.29 27.09
N VAL A 178 -23.29 11.19 28.09
CA VAL A 178 -24.47 10.31 28.03
C VAL A 178 -25.34 10.70 26.84
N GLY A 179 -25.85 9.70 26.12
CA GLY A 179 -26.59 9.84 24.87
C GLY A 179 -25.71 9.98 23.62
N ALA A 180 -24.39 10.03 23.75
CA ALA A 180 -23.49 10.07 22.60
C ALA A 180 -23.50 8.73 21.85
N GLU A 181 -23.44 8.80 20.52
CA GLU A 181 -23.20 7.62 19.67
C GLU A 181 -21.70 7.32 19.62
N ILE A 182 -21.38 6.04 19.75
CA ILE A 182 -20.04 5.46 19.57
C ILE A 182 -20.10 4.34 18.53
N VAL A 183 -18.96 4.01 17.93
CA VAL A 183 -18.75 2.78 17.16
C VAL A 183 -17.80 1.86 17.91
N ILE A 184 -18.11 0.57 17.96
CA ILE A 184 -17.18 -0.49 18.41
C ILE A 184 -16.78 -1.29 17.16
N THR A 185 -15.49 -1.39 16.88
CA THR A 185 -14.99 -1.99 15.64
C THR A 185 -15.07 -3.51 15.65
N SER A 186 -15.19 -4.09 14.45
CA SER A 186 -15.03 -5.53 14.24
C SER A 186 -13.62 -5.99 14.63
N THR A 187 -13.53 -7.19 15.19
CA THR A 187 -12.27 -7.94 15.36
C THR A 187 -12.36 -9.31 14.68
N ASP A 188 -13.26 -9.38 13.70
CA ASP A 188 -13.55 -10.56 12.90
C ASP A 188 -13.07 -10.36 11.46
N HIS A 189 -13.00 -11.44 10.69
CA HIS A 189 -12.80 -11.31 9.26
C HIS A 189 -13.94 -10.50 8.59
N TYR A 190 -13.67 -9.99 7.39
CA TYR A 190 -14.61 -9.19 6.61
C TYR A 190 -14.42 -9.49 5.12
N GLY A 191 -15.50 -9.32 4.35
CA GLY A 191 -15.45 -9.50 2.90
C GLY A 191 -15.76 -10.91 2.40
N TRP A 192 -16.15 -10.99 1.13
CA TRP A 192 -16.53 -12.25 0.48
C TRP A 192 -15.40 -13.26 0.47
N ALA A 193 -14.14 -12.82 0.37
CA ALA A 193 -12.96 -13.67 0.43
C ALA A 193 -12.89 -14.50 1.73
N ALA A 194 -13.38 -13.93 2.84
CA ALA A 194 -13.48 -14.59 4.13
C ALA A 194 -14.87 -15.21 4.41
N GLY A 195 -15.74 -15.30 3.40
CA GLY A 195 -17.09 -15.86 3.53
C GLY A 195 -18.10 -14.93 4.25
N ILE A 196 -17.77 -13.65 4.43
CA ILE A 196 -18.60 -12.69 5.17
C ILE A 196 -19.19 -11.66 4.20
N ASN A 197 -20.51 -11.49 4.27
CA ASN A 197 -21.21 -10.51 3.44
C ASN A 197 -20.83 -9.07 3.87
N PRO A 198 -20.20 -8.26 3.00
CA PRO A 198 -19.87 -6.86 3.31
C PRO A 198 -21.10 -5.99 3.63
N ALA A 199 -22.30 -6.41 3.22
CA ALA A 199 -23.55 -5.76 3.59
C ALA A 199 -23.90 -5.91 5.08
N ASN A 200 -23.30 -6.89 5.77
CA ASN A 200 -23.52 -7.19 7.18
C ASN A 200 -22.18 -7.05 7.95
N PRO A 201 -21.66 -5.81 8.12
CA PRO A 201 -20.44 -5.58 8.90
C PRO A 201 -20.64 -5.98 10.36
N ARG A 202 -19.53 -6.21 11.06
CA ARG A 202 -19.54 -6.56 12.49
C ARG A 202 -19.12 -5.43 13.39
N SER A 203 -18.63 -4.31 12.85
CA SER A 203 -18.60 -3.07 13.61
C SER A 203 -20.04 -2.61 13.89
N GLU A 204 -20.33 -2.22 15.13
CA GLU A 204 -21.69 -1.81 15.52
C GLU A 204 -21.69 -0.44 16.23
N LYS A 205 -22.77 0.32 16.01
CA LYS A 205 -23.03 1.56 16.73
C LYS A 205 -23.70 1.26 18.07
N ALA A 206 -23.32 1.98 19.12
CA ALA A 206 -23.97 1.94 20.42
C ALA A 206 -24.20 3.37 20.96
N ILE A 207 -25.10 3.48 21.93
CA ILE A 207 -25.39 4.74 22.64
C ILE A 207 -24.87 4.62 24.07
N VAL A 208 -24.14 5.64 24.51
CA VAL A 208 -23.59 5.74 25.87
C VAL A 208 -24.73 6.01 26.86
N LYS A 209 -24.98 5.07 27.77
CA LYS A 209 -25.96 5.20 28.85
C LYS A 209 -25.34 5.83 30.11
N ALA A 210 -24.13 5.44 30.45
CA ALA A 210 -23.39 5.96 31.59
C ALA A 210 -21.88 5.78 31.39
N VAL A 211 -21.08 6.65 32.00
CA VAL A 211 -19.61 6.57 31.99
C VAL A 211 -19.11 6.64 33.43
N ASN A 212 -18.27 5.68 33.82
CA ASN A 212 -17.58 5.67 35.10
C ASN A 212 -16.11 5.28 34.88
N GLY A 213 -15.26 6.30 34.72
CA GLY A 213 -13.85 6.11 34.38
C GLY A 213 -13.69 5.39 33.04
N SER A 214 -13.11 4.18 33.07
CA SER A 214 -12.93 3.32 31.89
C SER A 214 -14.15 2.45 31.55
N SER A 215 -15.18 2.42 32.39
CA SER A 215 -16.38 1.61 32.13
C SER A 215 -17.46 2.46 31.46
N VAL A 216 -18.02 1.95 30.36
CA VAL A 216 -19.12 2.59 29.63
C VAL A 216 -20.30 1.63 29.58
N GLU A 217 -21.44 2.03 30.14
CA GLU A 217 -22.71 1.32 29.98
C GLU A 217 -23.35 1.71 28.64
N LEU A 218 -23.97 0.74 27.98
CA LEU A 218 -24.64 0.88 26.70
C LEU A 218 -26.16 0.83 26.88
N GLU A 219 -26.91 1.59 26.07
CA GLU A 219 -28.37 1.55 26.12
C GLU A 219 -28.97 0.21 25.65
N ARG A 220 -28.23 -0.52 24.80
CA ARG A 220 -28.65 -1.81 24.26
C ARG A 220 -27.50 -2.80 24.31
N PRO A 221 -27.80 -4.11 24.45
CA PRO A 221 -26.78 -5.15 24.40
C PRO A 221 -26.12 -5.24 23.02
N LEU A 222 -24.82 -5.56 23.00
CA LEU A 222 -24.05 -5.74 21.77
C LEU A 222 -24.56 -6.93 20.93
N GLY A 223 -24.60 -6.77 19.61
CA GLY A 223 -24.97 -7.81 18.66
C GLY A 223 -23.87 -8.83 18.40
N PHE A 224 -22.61 -8.40 18.52
CA PHE A 224 -21.41 -9.20 18.26
C PHE A 224 -20.46 -9.21 19.46
N ALA A 225 -19.49 -10.12 19.42
CA ALA A 225 -18.36 -10.11 20.34
C ALA A 225 -17.25 -9.24 19.74
N HIS A 226 -16.55 -8.50 20.59
CA HIS A 226 -15.45 -7.62 20.20
C HIS A 226 -14.24 -7.95 21.05
N TRP A 227 -13.20 -8.51 20.42
CA TRP A 227 -11.97 -8.89 21.08
C TRP A 227 -11.25 -7.65 21.61
N GLY A 228 -10.63 -7.76 22.79
CA GLY A 228 -10.04 -6.60 23.48
C GLY A 228 -8.81 -7.00 24.27
N ALA A 229 -7.95 -7.84 23.69
CA ALA A 229 -6.78 -8.41 24.36
C ALA A 229 -5.70 -8.80 23.36
N GLU A 230 -4.46 -8.90 23.82
CA GLU A 230 -3.41 -9.54 23.03
C GLU A 230 -3.79 -11.01 22.71
N ALA A 231 -3.66 -11.39 21.44
CA ALA A 231 -3.90 -12.74 20.95
C ALA A 231 -2.58 -13.31 20.41
N SER A 232 -2.03 -14.33 21.07
CA SER A 232 -0.77 -14.97 20.68
C SER A 232 0.43 -14.01 20.48
N GLY A 233 0.48 -12.85 21.16
CA GLY A 233 1.54 -11.83 21.00
C GLY A 233 1.17 -10.65 20.09
N VAL A 234 0.02 -10.71 19.41
CA VAL A 234 -0.49 -9.68 18.50
C VAL A 234 -1.59 -8.85 19.19
N PRO A 235 -1.51 -7.50 19.16
CA PRO A 235 -2.46 -6.64 19.84
C PRO A 235 -3.79 -6.53 19.06
N GLU A 236 -4.65 -7.53 19.21
CA GLU A 236 -5.98 -7.55 18.61
C GLU A 236 -6.98 -6.85 19.53
N TYR A 237 -7.21 -5.55 19.34
CA TYR A 237 -8.14 -4.79 20.18
C TYR A 237 -9.18 -4.14 19.30
N ALA A 238 -10.45 -4.29 19.65
CA ALA A 238 -11.50 -3.48 19.07
C ALA A 238 -11.33 -2.03 19.53
N GLU A 239 -11.23 -1.13 18.58
CA GLU A 239 -11.31 0.30 18.78
C GLU A 239 -12.75 0.72 19.10
N VAL A 240 -12.87 1.78 19.90
CA VAL A 240 -14.13 2.41 20.27
C VAL A 240 -14.01 3.90 19.94
N GLY A 241 -14.75 4.35 18.93
CA GLY A 241 -14.70 5.72 18.44
C GLY A 241 -15.94 6.52 18.82
N LEU A 242 -15.75 7.74 19.33
CA LEU A 242 -16.85 8.66 19.57
C LEU A 242 -17.31 9.24 18.23
N LEU A 243 -18.59 9.09 17.91
CA LEU A 243 -19.19 9.63 16.67
C LEU A 243 -19.81 11.01 16.88
N SER A 244 -20.44 11.25 18.04
CA SER A 244 -21.13 12.51 18.32
C SER A 244 -20.18 13.66 18.68
N ARG A 245 -20.42 14.86 18.16
CA ARG A 245 -19.77 16.11 18.59
C ARG A 245 -20.81 17.19 18.88
N ASN A 246 -20.43 18.24 19.61
CA ASN A 246 -21.34 19.34 19.95
C ASN A 246 -21.43 20.42 18.85
N ILE A 247 -20.49 20.42 17.90
CA ILE A 247 -20.58 21.18 16.64
C ILE A 247 -20.85 20.17 15.53
N VAL A 248 -21.98 20.30 14.84
CA VAL A 248 -22.38 19.40 13.75
C VAL A 248 -22.48 20.18 12.44
N VAL A 249 -21.80 19.73 11.40
CA VAL A 249 -21.99 20.17 10.02
C VAL A 249 -22.61 19.01 9.25
N ARG A 250 -23.80 19.19 8.71
CA ARG A 250 -24.51 18.10 8.03
C ARG A 250 -25.33 18.56 6.84
N SER A 251 -25.75 17.58 6.04
CA SER A 251 -26.84 17.78 5.10
C SER A 251 -28.22 17.65 5.77
N ASP A 252 -29.25 18.07 5.05
CA ASP A 252 -30.64 17.84 5.41
C ASP A 252 -31.07 16.37 5.22
N GLU A 253 -32.22 16.00 5.79
CA GLU A 253 -32.69 14.60 5.78
C GLU A 253 -33.05 14.08 4.37
N LYS A 254 -33.30 14.95 3.39
CA LYS A 254 -33.57 14.52 2.01
C LYS A 254 -32.35 13.87 1.35
N ALA A 255 -31.13 14.10 1.88
CA ALA A 255 -29.94 13.40 1.40
C ALA A 255 -29.95 11.90 1.76
N LYS A 256 -30.76 11.49 2.75
CA LYS A 256 -30.87 10.10 3.20
C LYS A 256 -32.09 9.37 2.68
N ASP A 257 -33.10 10.10 2.21
CA ASP A 257 -34.35 9.53 1.73
C ASP A 257 -34.15 8.92 0.32
N PRO A 258 -34.26 7.59 0.13
CA PRO A 258 -34.12 6.96 -1.18
C PRO A 258 -35.17 7.41 -2.21
N ALA A 259 -36.28 8.03 -1.78
CA ALA A 259 -37.29 8.60 -2.66
C ALA A 259 -36.99 10.05 -3.10
N SER A 260 -35.97 10.69 -2.52
CA SER A 260 -35.59 12.07 -2.82
C SER A 260 -34.66 12.18 -4.04
N ALA A 261 -34.86 13.22 -4.86
CA ALA A 261 -33.93 13.57 -5.95
C ALA A 261 -32.52 14.00 -5.45
N SER A 262 -32.41 14.29 -4.15
CA SER A 262 -31.17 14.63 -3.44
C SER A 262 -30.58 13.42 -2.70
N TYR A 263 -31.12 12.21 -2.86
CA TYR A 263 -30.58 11.01 -2.23
C TYR A 263 -29.09 10.85 -2.53
N GLN A 264 -28.29 10.67 -1.47
CA GLN A 264 -26.82 10.59 -1.49
C GLN A 264 -26.11 11.82 -2.06
N LYS A 265 -26.79 12.97 -2.12
CA LYS A 265 -26.22 14.29 -2.43
C LYS A 265 -26.16 15.13 -1.15
N GLY A 266 -25.18 14.83 -0.30
CA GLY A 266 -24.93 15.55 0.94
C GLY A 266 -24.31 16.93 0.72
N GLY A 267 -24.15 17.67 1.82
CA GLY A 267 -23.37 18.90 1.84
C GLY A 267 -21.88 18.62 1.70
N HIS A 268 -21.09 19.61 1.31
CA HIS A 268 -19.65 19.48 1.20
C HIS A 268 -18.93 20.74 1.70
N VAL A 269 -17.69 20.56 2.18
CA VAL A 269 -16.82 21.68 2.58
C VAL A 269 -15.68 21.78 1.61
N MET A 270 -15.42 22.97 1.08
CA MET A 270 -14.33 23.22 0.14
C MET A 270 -13.47 24.41 0.60
N ILE A 271 -12.22 24.13 0.92
CA ILE A 271 -11.24 25.12 1.36
C ILE A 271 -10.31 25.39 0.18
N MET A 272 -10.46 26.57 -0.42
CA MET A 272 -9.73 26.99 -1.61
C MET A 272 -8.35 27.55 -1.24
N ALA A 273 -7.48 27.70 -2.24
CA ALA A 273 -6.24 28.45 -2.13
C ALA A 273 -6.44 29.84 -1.48
N GLY A 274 -5.50 30.26 -0.62
CA GLY A 274 -5.59 31.51 0.14
C GLY A 274 -6.39 31.41 1.44
N SER A 275 -6.98 30.26 1.75
CA SER A 275 -7.83 30.07 2.94
C SER A 275 -7.14 29.25 4.04
N GLN A 276 -7.65 29.36 5.26
CA GLN A 276 -7.30 28.46 6.37
C GLN A 276 -8.53 27.79 6.96
N ALA A 277 -8.37 26.53 7.39
CA ALA A 277 -9.41 25.75 8.06
C ALA A 277 -8.87 25.08 9.31
N ARG A 278 -9.58 25.26 10.42
CA ARG A 278 -9.24 24.69 11.72
C ARG A 278 -10.48 24.03 12.32
N PHE A 279 -10.56 22.72 12.18
CA PHE A 279 -11.65 21.92 12.73
C PHE A 279 -11.13 21.07 13.88
N ASN A 280 -11.69 21.27 15.08
CA ASN A 280 -11.39 20.47 16.26
C ASN A 280 -12.71 20.11 16.96
N TRP A 281 -12.94 18.82 17.24
CA TRP A 281 -14.20 18.36 17.84
C TRP A 281 -15.46 18.73 17.02
N VAL A 282 -15.40 18.54 15.69
CA VAL A 282 -16.52 18.79 14.76
C VAL A 282 -17.04 17.46 14.19
N GLU A 283 -18.36 17.30 14.10
CA GLU A 283 -19.00 16.15 13.46
C GLU A 283 -19.48 16.54 12.06
N PHE A 284 -18.99 15.85 11.04
CA PHE A 284 -19.47 15.93 9.66
C PHE A 284 -20.35 14.71 9.38
N ARG A 285 -21.65 14.92 9.19
CA ARG A 285 -22.63 13.82 9.07
C ARG A 285 -23.49 13.91 7.81
N ASN A 286 -23.63 12.80 7.07
CA ASN A 286 -24.38 12.75 5.80
C ASN A 286 -23.85 13.76 4.76
N MET A 287 -22.53 13.91 4.71
CA MET A 287 -21.82 14.84 3.85
C MET A 287 -21.19 14.10 2.65
N GLY A 288 -20.70 14.86 1.67
CA GLY A 288 -20.22 14.37 0.38
C GLY A 288 -21.36 14.12 -0.61
N GLN A 289 -21.07 14.21 -1.90
CA GLN A 289 -22.04 13.91 -2.97
C GLN A 289 -21.54 12.73 -3.76
N LYS A 290 -22.30 11.64 -3.74
CA LYS A 290 -21.92 10.38 -4.38
C LYS A 290 -21.55 10.60 -5.84
N SER A 291 -20.45 9.96 -6.26
CA SER A 291 -19.99 9.94 -7.66
C SER A 291 -19.77 11.34 -8.27
N THR A 292 -19.49 12.35 -7.44
CA THR A 292 -19.23 13.72 -7.90
C THR A 292 -17.86 14.21 -7.44
N PHE A 293 -16.95 14.46 -8.39
CA PHE A 293 -15.60 14.96 -8.10
C PHE A 293 -15.64 16.29 -7.32
N GLY A 294 -14.73 16.44 -6.36
CA GLY A 294 -14.55 17.67 -5.59
C GLY A 294 -15.67 17.98 -4.58
N ARG A 295 -16.66 17.10 -4.39
CA ARG A 295 -17.79 17.28 -3.46
C ARG A 295 -17.69 16.30 -2.30
N TYR A 296 -16.81 16.61 -1.36
CA TYR A 296 -16.43 15.74 -0.25
C TYR A 296 -16.78 16.37 1.12
N PRO A 297 -16.94 15.58 2.20
CA PRO A 297 -17.23 16.13 3.52
C PRO A 297 -16.27 17.23 3.96
N VAL A 298 -14.96 17.00 3.76
CA VAL A 298 -13.90 17.99 3.96
C VAL A 298 -12.93 17.90 2.80
N HIS A 299 -12.71 19.02 2.10
CA HIS A 299 -11.85 19.08 0.93
C HIS A 299 -10.91 20.28 1.02
N PHE A 300 -9.62 20.02 1.27
CA PHE A 300 -8.57 21.03 1.12
C PHE A 300 -8.14 21.04 -0.34
N HIS A 301 -8.64 22.04 -1.08
CA HIS A 301 -8.53 22.13 -2.52
C HIS A 301 -7.45 23.14 -2.92
N GLN A 302 -6.27 22.59 -3.21
CA GLN A 302 -5.11 23.28 -3.76
C GLN A 302 -4.60 24.42 -2.88
N VAL A 303 -4.58 24.19 -1.56
CA VAL A 303 -4.12 25.16 -0.56
C VAL A 303 -2.58 25.27 -0.56
N SER A 304 -1.88 24.36 -1.24
CA SER A 304 -0.41 24.32 -1.30
C SER A 304 0.20 24.30 0.11
N ASP A 305 1.31 24.98 0.33
CA ASP A 305 2.01 25.07 1.62
C ASP A 305 1.22 25.83 2.71
N GLN A 306 0.12 26.51 2.36
CA GLN A 306 -0.77 27.17 3.34
C GLN A 306 -1.63 26.16 4.12
N GLY A 307 -1.51 24.85 3.83
CA GLY A 307 -1.98 23.82 4.75
C GLY A 307 -1.27 23.88 6.10
N GLU A 308 -0.08 24.49 6.18
CA GLU A 308 0.60 24.81 7.43
C GLU A 308 -0.27 25.74 8.31
N GLY A 309 -0.64 25.26 9.50
CA GLY A 309 -1.56 25.97 10.41
C GLY A 309 -3.05 25.68 10.20
N SER A 310 -3.39 24.89 9.16
CA SER A 310 -4.71 24.27 9.01
C SER A 310 -4.72 22.85 9.59
N TYR A 311 -5.87 22.40 10.07
CA TYR A 311 -6.00 21.06 10.64
C TYR A 311 -7.42 20.53 10.70
N LEU A 312 -7.52 19.19 10.73
CA LEU A 312 -8.71 18.44 11.12
C LEU A 312 -8.32 17.55 12.32
N LYS A 313 -8.88 17.83 13.50
CA LYS A 313 -8.51 17.16 14.76
C LYS A 313 -9.71 16.66 15.53
N ASN A 314 -9.57 15.50 16.18
CA ASN A 314 -10.57 14.94 17.12
C ASN A 314 -12.02 14.96 16.60
N SER A 315 -12.18 14.97 15.28
CA SER A 315 -13.44 15.22 14.59
C SER A 315 -13.98 13.90 14.07
N SER A 316 -15.28 13.85 13.78
CA SER A 316 -15.91 12.68 13.18
C SER A 316 -16.40 12.98 11.77
N ILE A 317 -16.24 12.01 10.87
CA ILE A 317 -16.84 12.04 9.53
C ILE A 317 -17.63 10.75 9.39
N ARG A 318 -18.95 10.83 9.34
CA ARG A 318 -19.79 9.64 9.40
C ARG A 318 -20.94 9.63 8.42
N GLU A 319 -21.29 8.43 7.98
CA GLU A 319 -22.40 8.19 7.05
C GLU A 319 -22.19 9.05 5.78
N SER A 320 -20.95 9.09 5.27
CA SER A 320 -20.58 9.95 4.14
C SER A 320 -20.86 9.28 2.80
N PHE A 321 -21.40 10.05 1.86
CA PHE A 321 -21.73 9.57 0.53
C PHE A 321 -20.57 9.63 -0.47
N ASN A 322 -19.43 10.26 -0.14
CA ASN A 322 -18.27 10.34 -1.04
C ASN A 322 -16.99 10.78 -0.32
N ARG A 323 -16.08 9.83 -0.08
CA ARG A 323 -14.81 9.94 0.65
C ARG A 323 -14.99 10.40 2.10
N CYS A 324 -13.89 10.64 2.80
CA CYS A 324 -13.90 11.28 4.12
C CYS A 324 -13.27 12.68 4.02
N LEU A 325 -11.94 12.70 3.94
CA LEU A 325 -11.12 13.88 3.80
C LEU A 325 -10.36 13.76 2.49
N VAL A 326 -10.42 14.82 1.68
CA VAL A 326 -9.58 14.95 0.50
C VAL A 326 -8.54 16.03 0.71
N ILE A 327 -7.28 15.63 0.52
CA ILE A 327 -6.11 16.51 0.45
C ILE A 327 -5.75 16.57 -1.03
N HIS A 328 -6.11 17.67 -1.68
CA HIS A 328 -5.85 17.88 -3.10
C HIS A 328 -4.86 19.02 -3.26
N GLY A 329 -3.68 18.77 -3.80
CA GLY A 329 -2.70 19.82 -4.05
C GLY A 329 -2.31 20.65 -2.81
N THR A 330 -2.38 20.03 -1.63
CA THR A 330 -2.21 20.68 -0.33
C THR A 330 -1.10 19.98 0.44
N ASN A 331 -0.24 20.78 1.06
CA ASN A 331 0.95 20.33 1.77
C ASN A 331 0.89 20.75 3.25
N LYS A 332 1.65 20.05 4.10
CA LYS A 332 1.84 20.42 5.51
C LYS A 332 0.55 20.45 6.36
N LEU A 333 -0.53 19.82 5.90
CA LEU A 333 -1.78 19.69 6.66
C LEU A 333 -1.61 18.71 7.83
N LEU A 334 -2.22 19.03 8.98
CA LEU A 334 -2.29 18.14 10.12
C LEU A 334 -3.69 17.50 10.25
N VAL A 335 -3.73 16.17 10.20
CA VAL A 335 -4.95 15.35 10.32
C VAL A 335 -4.76 14.38 11.48
N GLU A 336 -5.45 14.61 12.58
CA GLU A 336 -5.11 13.96 13.86
C GLU A 336 -6.32 13.47 14.66
N ASN A 337 -6.28 12.22 15.13
CA ASN A 337 -7.26 11.67 16.08
C ASN A 337 -8.73 11.70 15.60
N ASN A 338 -8.96 11.68 14.28
CA ASN A 338 -10.31 11.70 13.73
C ASN A 338 -10.92 10.31 13.67
N VAL A 339 -12.26 10.24 13.70
CA VAL A 339 -13.04 9.00 13.54
C VAL A 339 -13.87 9.10 12.27
N ALA A 340 -13.53 8.31 11.26
CA ALA A 340 -14.33 8.13 10.07
C ALA A 340 -15.14 6.83 10.16
N PHE A 341 -16.44 6.88 9.85
CA PHE A 341 -17.34 5.72 9.98
C PHE A 341 -18.37 5.66 8.85
N ASP A 342 -18.50 4.49 8.20
CA ASP A 342 -19.53 4.21 7.19
C ASP A 342 -19.49 5.23 6.04
N THR A 343 -18.44 5.16 5.21
CA THR A 343 -18.17 6.12 4.14
C THR A 343 -18.04 5.45 2.79
N LEU A 344 -18.52 6.08 1.72
CA LEU A 344 -18.38 5.56 0.35
C LEU A 344 -17.08 6.04 -0.31
N GLY A 345 -16.35 5.17 -1.01
CA GLY A 345 -15.10 5.49 -1.72
C GLY A 345 -13.88 5.57 -0.80
N HIS A 346 -12.70 5.81 -1.38
CA HIS A 346 -11.47 5.96 -0.59
C HIS A 346 -11.62 7.07 0.47
N CYS A 347 -11.30 6.78 1.73
CA CYS A 347 -11.66 7.63 2.86
C CYS A 347 -10.71 8.83 3.04
N PHE A 348 -9.51 8.64 3.60
CA PHE A 348 -8.46 9.67 3.66
C PHE A 348 -7.66 9.62 2.36
N PHE A 349 -7.86 10.62 1.50
CA PHE A 349 -7.50 10.55 0.08
C PHE A 349 -6.59 11.69 -0.35
N LEU A 350 -5.37 11.35 -0.78
CA LEU A 350 -4.46 12.27 -1.47
C LEU A 350 -4.70 12.16 -2.98
N GLU A 351 -5.10 13.25 -3.63
CA GLU A 351 -5.81 13.17 -4.92
C GLU A 351 -4.89 13.05 -6.14
N GLU A 352 -3.79 13.81 -6.23
CA GLU A 352 -3.03 13.91 -7.49
C GLU A 352 -1.57 13.47 -7.43
N GLY A 353 -0.99 13.24 -6.25
CA GLY A 353 0.41 12.82 -6.08
C GLY A 353 1.40 13.98 -5.94
N SER A 354 0.92 15.23 -5.84
CA SER A 354 1.73 16.42 -5.57
C SER A 354 1.79 16.78 -4.08
N GLU A 355 0.92 16.17 -3.27
CA GLU A 355 0.70 16.45 -1.86
C GLU A 355 1.85 15.90 -1.00
N THR A 356 2.53 16.77 -0.27
CA THR A 356 3.71 16.42 0.53
C THR A 356 3.66 17.03 1.93
N LYS A 357 4.42 16.42 2.84
CA LYS A 357 4.65 16.84 4.22
C LYS A 357 3.38 16.95 5.06
N ASN A 358 2.28 16.35 4.62
CA ASN A 358 1.09 16.21 5.44
C ASN A 358 1.36 15.16 6.54
N THR A 359 0.73 15.36 7.70
CA THR A 359 0.79 14.42 8.82
C THR A 359 -0.59 13.85 9.09
N LEU A 360 -0.74 12.54 8.88
CA LEU A 360 -1.93 11.78 9.25
C LEU A 360 -1.54 10.90 10.44
N ARG A 361 -2.04 11.27 11.63
CA ARG A 361 -1.68 10.59 12.88
C ARG A 361 -2.89 10.19 13.71
N GLY A 362 -2.92 8.94 14.19
CA GLY A 362 -3.92 8.52 15.16
C GLY A 362 -5.35 8.54 14.62
N ASN A 363 -5.57 8.50 13.31
CA ASN A 363 -6.93 8.50 12.75
C ASN A 363 -7.50 7.08 12.71
N LEU A 364 -8.79 6.94 13.01
CA LEU A 364 -9.54 5.70 12.96
C LEU A 364 -10.50 5.75 11.77
N ALA A 365 -10.35 4.84 10.81
CA ALA A 365 -11.27 4.66 9.69
C ALA A 365 -11.97 3.31 9.80
N VAL A 366 -13.30 3.33 9.85
CA VAL A 366 -14.13 2.14 10.08
C VAL A 366 -15.19 2.06 8.99
N LEU A 367 -15.35 0.88 8.40
CA LEU A 367 -16.41 0.57 7.44
C LEU A 367 -16.35 1.47 6.20
N VAL A 368 -15.28 1.32 5.42
CA VAL A 368 -15.08 2.05 4.16
C VAL A 368 -15.62 1.22 3.01
N ARG A 369 -16.68 1.72 2.38
CA ARG A 369 -17.51 0.97 1.43
C ARG A 369 -17.28 1.42 -0.01
N PRO A 370 -17.42 0.54 -1.00
CA PRO A 370 -17.33 0.91 -2.41
C PRO A 370 -18.32 2.02 -2.81
N LEU A 371 -17.86 2.97 -3.64
CA LEU A 371 -18.75 3.64 -4.59
C LEU A 371 -19.18 2.54 -5.58
N LYS A 372 -20.48 2.33 -5.82
CA LYS A 372 -21.02 1.07 -6.38
C LYS A 372 -20.40 0.59 -7.72
N SER A 373 -20.77 -0.65 -8.07
CA SER A 373 -20.12 -1.54 -9.05
C SER A 373 -20.02 -1.09 -10.50
N SER A 374 -20.87 -0.17 -11.00
CA SER A 374 -20.81 0.20 -12.41
C SER A 374 -19.68 1.21 -12.65
N PRO A 375 -18.87 1.06 -13.72
CA PRO A 375 -17.75 1.97 -13.98
C PRO A 375 -18.14 3.45 -14.06
N GLU A 376 -19.38 3.77 -14.43
CA GLU A 376 -19.86 5.14 -14.58
C GLU A 376 -20.11 5.85 -13.24
N GLU A 377 -20.28 5.11 -12.14
CA GLU A 377 -20.45 5.67 -10.79
C GLU A 377 -19.11 5.90 -10.06
N ARG A 378 -17.99 5.48 -10.64
CA ARG A 378 -16.65 5.59 -10.04
C ARG A 378 -16.00 6.92 -10.41
N LEU A 379 -15.26 7.52 -9.48
CA LEU A 379 -14.45 8.70 -9.75
C LEU A 379 -13.08 8.28 -10.29
N ILE A 380 -12.51 7.24 -9.70
CA ILE A 380 -11.29 6.57 -10.17
C ILE A 380 -11.53 5.06 -10.27
N PRO A 381 -10.78 4.33 -11.12
CA PRO A 381 -11.01 2.90 -11.38
C PRO A 381 -11.14 2.04 -10.12
N SER A 382 -10.29 2.29 -9.12
CA SER A 382 -10.17 1.59 -7.84
C SER A 382 -11.27 1.87 -6.81
N ASP A 383 -12.21 2.78 -7.07
CA ASP A 383 -13.29 3.12 -6.12
C ASP A 383 -14.25 1.95 -5.80
N ASN A 384 -14.17 0.84 -6.56
CA ASN A 384 -14.87 -0.41 -6.27
C ASN A 384 -14.21 -1.23 -5.15
N GLU A 385 -12.94 -0.97 -4.85
CA GLU A 385 -12.14 -1.60 -3.79
C GLU A 385 -11.45 -0.52 -2.94
N PRO A 386 -12.22 0.33 -2.24
CA PRO A 386 -11.66 1.52 -1.62
C PRO A 386 -10.78 1.20 -0.42
N SER A 387 -9.82 2.08 -0.21
CA SER A 387 -8.92 2.06 0.94
C SER A 387 -9.34 3.04 2.03
N ALA A 388 -9.00 2.70 3.28
CA ALA A 388 -9.12 3.64 4.38
C ALA A 388 -8.14 4.82 4.22
N PHE A 389 -6.90 4.52 3.82
CA PHE A 389 -5.87 5.51 3.52
C PHE A 389 -5.37 5.31 2.09
N TRP A 390 -5.66 6.27 1.20
CA TRP A 390 -5.20 6.30 -0.18
C TRP A 390 -4.09 7.35 -0.33
N ILE A 391 -2.89 6.86 -0.64
CA ILE A 391 -1.66 7.64 -0.56
C ILE A 391 -1.00 7.63 -1.95
N THR A 392 -1.00 8.78 -2.61
CA THR A 392 -0.42 8.95 -3.95
C THR A 392 0.99 9.54 -3.91
N ASN A 393 1.50 9.94 -2.74
CA ASN A 393 2.86 10.44 -2.57
C ASN A 393 3.44 10.00 -1.21
N PRO A 394 4.62 9.38 -1.18
CA PRO A 394 5.18 8.80 0.04
C PRO A 394 5.86 9.82 0.96
N ASP A 395 6.06 11.07 0.53
CA ASP A 395 6.55 12.17 1.38
C ASP A 395 5.45 12.72 2.28
N ASN A 396 4.75 11.85 3.02
CA ASN A 396 3.74 12.20 4.02
C ASN A 396 3.93 11.29 5.25
N THR A 397 3.72 11.83 6.44
CA THR A 397 3.91 11.09 7.70
C THR A 397 2.62 10.37 8.08
N ILE A 398 2.64 9.04 8.05
CA ILE A 398 1.48 8.18 8.33
C ILE A 398 1.77 7.33 9.59
N VAL A 399 1.27 7.76 10.76
CA VAL A 399 1.68 7.16 12.05
C VAL A 399 0.50 6.86 12.97
N GLY A 400 0.45 5.64 13.52
CA GLY A 400 -0.52 5.28 14.56
C GLY A 400 -1.99 5.29 14.10
N ASN A 401 -2.25 5.23 12.81
CA ASN A 401 -3.62 5.19 12.27
C ASN A 401 -4.18 3.77 12.29
N VAL A 402 -5.50 3.64 12.31
CA VAL A 402 -6.20 2.35 12.32
C VAL A 402 -7.19 2.29 11.15
N ALA A 403 -7.14 1.19 10.40
CA ALA A 403 -8.05 0.90 9.29
C ALA A 403 -8.81 -0.41 9.53
N VAL A 404 -10.14 -0.33 9.58
CA VAL A 404 -11.04 -1.45 9.86
C VAL A 404 -12.16 -1.52 8.83
N GLU A 405 -12.47 -2.72 8.31
CA GLU A 405 -13.57 -2.96 7.37
C GLU A 405 -13.52 -2.08 6.10
N ALA A 406 -12.33 -1.94 5.50
CA ALA A 406 -12.13 -1.41 4.15
C ALA A 406 -11.84 -2.55 3.15
N ALA A 407 -11.71 -2.24 1.84
CA ALA A 407 -11.15 -3.22 0.93
C ALA A 407 -9.63 -3.36 1.17
N VAL A 408 -8.93 -2.23 1.28
CA VAL A 408 -7.51 -2.13 1.62
C VAL A 408 -7.34 -1.20 2.81
N GLY A 409 -6.48 -1.54 3.78
CA GLY A 409 -6.19 -0.64 4.91
C GLY A 409 -5.43 0.61 4.44
N PHE A 410 -4.17 0.41 4.06
CA PHE A 410 -3.26 1.45 3.59
C PHE A 410 -2.81 1.12 2.16
N TRP A 411 -3.10 2.03 1.22
CA TRP A 411 -2.73 1.84 -0.18
C TRP A 411 -1.81 2.98 -0.64
N TYR A 412 -0.54 2.65 -0.89
CA TYR A 412 0.41 3.51 -1.59
C TYR A 412 0.26 3.33 -3.11
N ALA A 413 -0.73 4.02 -3.69
CA ALA A 413 -1.07 3.99 -5.11
C ALA A 413 -0.26 5.06 -5.87
N LEU A 414 1.05 4.85 -6.00
CA LEU A 414 1.98 5.89 -6.46
C LEU A 414 1.92 6.07 -7.99
N PRO A 415 1.41 7.20 -8.52
CA PRO A 415 1.48 7.47 -9.94
C PRO A 415 2.93 7.76 -10.35
N TYR A 416 3.27 7.57 -11.63
CA TYR A 416 4.62 7.85 -12.13
C TYR A 416 5.01 9.34 -11.95
N ARG A 417 4.05 10.22 -12.24
CA ARG A 417 4.07 11.66 -12.03
C ARG A 417 2.66 12.10 -11.59
N PRO A 418 2.50 13.28 -10.99
CA PRO A 418 1.18 13.77 -10.61
C PRO A 418 0.17 13.82 -11.76
N ILE A 419 -1.12 13.59 -11.45
CA ILE A 419 -2.24 13.67 -12.41
C ILE A 419 -3.10 14.90 -12.05
N PRO A 420 -3.05 15.99 -12.85
CA PRO A 420 -3.59 17.29 -12.44
C PRO A 420 -5.12 17.39 -12.55
N PHE A 421 -5.82 16.82 -11.57
CA PHE A 421 -7.27 16.94 -11.43
C PHE A 421 -7.66 18.40 -11.15
N GLY A 422 -8.67 18.95 -11.84
CA GLY A 422 -9.24 20.26 -11.49
C GLY A 422 -8.30 21.48 -11.67
N ARG A 423 -7.33 21.43 -12.60
CA ARG A 423 -6.27 22.45 -12.77
C ARG A 423 -6.19 23.09 -14.17
N GLY A 424 -7.34 23.41 -14.78
CA GLY A 424 -7.42 23.89 -16.17
C GLY A 424 -6.66 25.18 -16.50
N THR A 425 -6.50 26.09 -15.53
CA THR A 425 -6.02 27.46 -15.77
C THR A 425 -4.60 27.73 -15.28
N GLN A 426 -3.98 26.78 -14.57
CA GLN A 426 -2.68 26.98 -13.92
C GLN A 426 -1.50 26.55 -14.81
N ASP A 427 -0.32 27.13 -14.61
CA ASP A 427 0.93 26.56 -15.13
C ASP A 427 1.41 25.43 -14.20
N LEU A 428 1.55 24.24 -14.77
CA LEU A 428 1.83 22.98 -14.08
C LEU A 428 3.24 22.45 -14.33
N THR A 429 4.13 23.23 -14.95
CA THR A 429 5.53 22.83 -15.18
C THR A 429 6.26 22.40 -13.90
N TRP A 430 5.92 22.98 -12.75
CA TRP A 430 6.48 22.60 -11.45
C TRP A 430 6.23 21.12 -11.09
N MET A 431 5.11 20.54 -11.55
CA MET A 431 4.75 19.13 -11.32
C MET A 431 5.60 18.16 -12.16
N ASP A 432 6.26 18.62 -13.23
CA ASP A 432 7.09 17.78 -14.11
C ASP A 432 8.33 17.20 -13.41
N SER A 433 8.71 17.82 -12.29
CA SER A 433 9.83 17.41 -11.44
C SER A 433 9.43 16.52 -10.26
N ILE A 434 8.15 16.16 -10.12
CA ILE A 434 7.65 15.34 -9.01
C ILE A 434 7.51 13.88 -9.46
N TYR A 435 8.12 12.96 -8.72
CA TYR A 435 8.15 11.53 -9.05
C TYR A 435 7.79 10.67 -7.83
N PRO A 436 6.50 10.46 -7.52
CA PRO A 436 6.08 9.75 -6.31
C PRO A 436 6.71 8.36 -6.14
N ARG A 437 6.87 7.60 -7.24
CA ARG A 437 7.53 6.28 -7.24
C ARG A 437 9.02 6.29 -6.86
N ARG A 438 9.66 7.45 -6.84
CA ARG A 438 11.08 7.63 -6.50
C ARG A 438 11.29 8.47 -5.25
N THR A 439 10.22 9.06 -4.72
CA THR A 439 10.28 9.91 -3.54
C THR A 439 10.53 9.06 -2.28
N PRO A 440 11.47 9.43 -1.40
CA PRO A 440 11.67 8.75 -0.12
C PRO A 440 10.38 8.66 0.70
N LEU A 441 10.21 7.56 1.42
CA LEU A 441 9.12 7.40 2.38
C LEU A 441 9.38 8.29 3.61
N ALA A 442 8.50 9.27 3.86
CA ALA A 442 8.66 10.18 5.01
C ALA A 442 8.41 9.48 6.35
N GLY A 443 7.42 8.58 6.42
CA GLY A 443 7.20 7.75 7.60
C GLY A 443 5.95 6.90 7.53
N PHE A 444 6.10 5.62 7.91
CA PHE A 444 5.03 4.68 8.15
C PHE A 444 5.33 3.88 9.42
N GLU A 445 4.65 4.17 10.53
CA GLU A 445 4.99 3.59 11.83
C GLU A 445 3.76 3.36 12.72
N GLY A 446 3.69 2.19 13.36
CA GLY A 446 2.69 1.88 14.38
C GLY A 446 1.24 1.87 13.89
N ASN A 447 1.03 1.79 12.57
CA ASN A 447 -0.31 1.71 11.99
C ASN A 447 -0.91 0.31 12.19
N VAL A 448 -2.23 0.23 12.24
CA VAL A 448 -2.99 -1.01 12.41
C VAL A 448 -3.97 -1.18 11.26
N ALA A 449 -4.02 -2.36 10.62
CA ALA A 449 -5.03 -2.69 9.62
C ALA A 449 -5.61 -4.07 9.85
N HIS A 450 -6.91 -4.16 10.13
CA HIS A 450 -7.56 -5.44 10.33
C HIS A 450 -8.96 -5.50 9.76
N SER A 451 -9.48 -6.72 9.65
CA SER A 451 -10.84 -6.94 9.15
C SER A 451 -11.06 -6.27 7.78
N ASN A 452 -10.03 -6.21 6.92
CA ASN A 452 -10.17 -5.67 5.57
C ASN A 452 -10.43 -6.79 4.56
N MET A 453 -11.15 -6.49 3.48
CA MET A 453 -11.54 -7.50 2.49
C MET A 453 -10.33 -8.11 1.77
N SER A 454 -9.29 -7.32 1.53
CA SER A 454 -8.11 -7.71 0.75
C SER A 454 -6.82 -7.56 1.57
N ASN A 455 -6.14 -6.42 1.47
CA ASN A 455 -4.80 -6.23 2.02
C ASN A 455 -4.80 -5.26 3.21
N GLY A 456 -3.95 -5.51 4.22
CA GLY A 456 -3.66 -4.54 5.28
C GLY A 456 -2.85 -3.35 4.73
N LEU A 457 -1.65 -3.63 4.22
CA LEU A 457 -0.79 -2.67 3.51
C LEU A 457 -0.57 -3.13 2.07
N PHE A 458 -0.79 -2.23 1.11
CA PHE A 458 -0.65 -2.48 -0.32
C PHE A 458 0.17 -1.36 -0.99
N VAL A 459 1.35 -1.71 -1.50
CA VAL A 459 2.23 -0.79 -2.26
C VAL A 459 2.34 -1.32 -3.69
N ASP A 460 1.39 -0.92 -4.54
CA ASP A 460 1.26 -1.32 -5.95
C ASP A 460 0.11 -0.52 -6.61
N SER A 461 -0.21 -0.84 -7.86
CA SER A 461 -1.44 -0.44 -8.56
C SER A 461 -1.74 1.06 -8.44
N GLY A 462 -0.76 1.88 -8.82
CA GLY A 462 -0.90 3.33 -8.89
C GLY A 462 -1.76 3.75 -10.06
N LEU A 463 -2.30 4.97 -9.98
CA LEU A 463 -3.15 5.53 -11.02
C LEU A 463 -2.32 5.95 -12.25
N LYS A 464 -2.77 5.58 -13.45
CA LYS A 464 -2.27 6.13 -14.72
C LYS A 464 -3.37 6.88 -15.46
N SER A 465 -2.95 7.81 -16.31
CA SER A 465 -3.83 8.54 -17.22
C SER A 465 -3.28 8.42 -18.64
N ASN A 466 -4.14 8.05 -19.59
CA ASN A 466 -3.78 7.97 -21.00
C ASN A 466 -3.55 9.36 -21.63
N LEU A 467 -4.12 10.43 -21.04
CA LEU A 467 -3.87 11.83 -21.43
C LEU A 467 -2.53 12.34 -20.87
N CYS A 468 -2.11 11.85 -19.70
CA CYS A 468 -0.90 12.29 -19.02
C CYS A 468 0.25 11.28 -19.18
N ALA A 469 0.73 11.06 -20.42
CA ALA A 469 1.86 10.18 -20.67
C ALA A 469 3.07 10.49 -19.75
N ASN A 470 3.81 9.47 -19.32
CA ASN A 470 4.83 9.57 -18.27
C ASN A 470 5.86 10.68 -18.47
N THR A 471 6.28 10.97 -19.71
CA THR A 471 7.29 11.99 -20.02
C THR A 471 6.70 13.36 -20.41
N ALA A 472 5.40 13.45 -20.68
CA ALA A 472 4.76 14.69 -21.11
C ALA A 472 4.80 15.77 -20.01
N SER A 473 4.78 17.04 -20.41
CA SER A 473 4.58 18.13 -19.45
C SER A 473 3.17 18.03 -18.86
N ARG A 474 3.00 18.25 -17.56
CA ARG A 474 1.67 18.25 -16.93
C ARG A 474 0.75 19.33 -17.51
N ASN A 475 1.30 20.36 -18.15
CA ASN A 475 0.53 21.34 -18.91
C ASN A 475 -0.24 20.75 -20.11
N THR A 476 0.16 19.59 -20.65
CA THR A 476 -0.51 18.97 -21.81
C THR A 476 -1.78 18.23 -21.42
N CYS A 477 -1.97 17.94 -20.13
CA CYS A 477 -3.11 17.18 -19.62
C CYS A 477 -3.82 17.90 -18.47
N LYS A 478 -3.84 19.24 -18.51
CA LYS A 478 -4.56 20.07 -17.53
C LYS A 478 -6.01 19.63 -17.40
N ASP A 479 -6.53 19.77 -16.18
CA ASP A 479 -7.93 19.53 -15.85
C ASP A 479 -8.40 18.11 -16.18
N HIS A 480 -7.61 17.12 -15.76
CA HIS A 480 -8.06 15.74 -15.89
C HIS A 480 -9.35 15.56 -15.09
N ASN A 481 -10.46 15.19 -15.75
CA ASN A 481 -11.77 15.06 -15.10
C ASN A 481 -12.61 13.87 -15.61
N ALA A 482 -12.05 13.06 -16.52
CA ALA A 482 -12.76 11.95 -17.14
C ALA A 482 -12.28 10.60 -16.58
N PRO A 483 -13.12 9.88 -15.80
CA PRO A 483 -12.78 8.55 -15.29
C PRO A 483 -12.40 7.56 -16.40
N ALA A 484 -13.02 7.66 -17.58
CA ALA A 484 -12.71 6.82 -18.74
C ALA A 484 -11.30 7.01 -19.34
N GLN A 485 -10.53 7.99 -18.85
CA GLN A 485 -9.15 8.25 -19.23
C GLN A 485 -8.15 7.81 -18.15
N LEU A 486 -8.67 7.29 -17.03
CA LEU A 486 -7.88 6.71 -15.95
C LEU A 486 -7.91 5.20 -16.02
N ASP A 487 -6.82 4.59 -15.62
CA ASP A 487 -6.72 3.15 -15.43
C ASP A 487 -5.65 2.89 -14.34
N ASP A 488 -5.62 1.69 -13.79
CA ASP A 488 -4.62 1.31 -12.80
C ASP A 488 -3.37 0.76 -13.52
N GLU A 489 -2.20 0.90 -12.89
CA GLU A 489 -0.97 0.27 -13.39
C GLU A 489 -0.09 -0.30 -12.29
N THR A 490 0.50 -1.45 -12.61
CA THR A 490 1.55 -2.07 -11.81
C THR A 490 2.64 -1.04 -11.49
N THR A 491 2.90 -0.85 -10.19
CA THR A 491 3.71 0.27 -9.70
C THR A 491 4.89 -0.24 -8.91
N GLY A 492 6.10 -0.04 -9.43
CA GLY A 492 7.34 -0.28 -8.70
C GLY A 492 7.77 0.95 -7.90
N PHE A 493 7.78 0.84 -6.57
CA PHE A 493 8.37 1.86 -5.69
C PHE A 493 9.90 1.66 -5.62
N ASP A 494 10.68 2.65 -6.03
CA ASP A 494 12.16 2.60 -6.04
C ASP A 494 12.69 3.94 -5.50
N PRO A 495 12.65 4.16 -4.17
CA PRO A 495 12.99 5.43 -3.56
C PRO A 495 14.45 5.80 -3.81
N ARG A 496 14.68 7.04 -4.23
CA ARG A 496 15.99 7.59 -4.56
C ARG A 496 16.30 8.81 -3.72
N GLN A 497 17.58 9.06 -3.49
CA GLN A 497 18.03 10.26 -2.78
C GLN A 497 17.57 11.54 -3.50
N ASN A 498 17.65 11.57 -4.83
CA ASN A 498 17.16 12.67 -5.66
C ASN A 498 16.13 12.13 -6.68
N PRO A 499 14.82 12.20 -6.37
CA PRO A 499 13.75 11.57 -7.17
C PRO A 499 13.65 12.07 -8.62
N SER A 500 14.07 13.31 -8.88
CA SER A 500 13.99 13.95 -10.20
C SER A 500 15.33 14.10 -10.92
N LEU A 501 16.43 13.62 -10.32
CA LEU A 501 17.75 13.76 -10.93
C LEU A 501 17.79 13.05 -12.29
N THR A 502 18.28 13.77 -13.30
CA THR A 502 18.49 13.28 -14.66
C THR A 502 19.97 13.16 -14.99
N ASN A 503 20.30 12.25 -15.91
CA ASN A 503 21.64 12.11 -16.47
C ASN A 503 21.87 13.09 -17.63
N SER A 504 23.08 13.09 -18.20
CA SER A 504 23.46 13.98 -19.32
C SER A 504 22.62 13.80 -20.59
N SER A 505 21.89 12.70 -20.73
CA SER A 505 20.96 12.45 -21.84
C SER A 505 19.53 12.88 -21.54
N GLY A 506 19.28 13.49 -20.38
CA GLY A 506 17.95 13.95 -19.96
C GLY A 506 17.03 12.86 -19.40
N ASN A 507 17.51 11.61 -19.29
CA ASN A 507 16.76 10.50 -18.70
C ASN A 507 16.94 10.48 -17.18
N LEU A 508 15.99 9.90 -16.44
CA LEU A 508 16.15 9.73 -14.98
C LEU A 508 17.43 8.95 -14.65
N GLU A 509 18.24 9.49 -13.74
CA GLU A 509 19.50 8.90 -13.31
C GLU A 509 19.22 7.73 -12.36
N ASN A 510 19.51 6.52 -12.84
CA ASN A 510 19.26 5.25 -12.14
C ASN A 510 20.55 4.58 -11.64
N ASP A 511 21.73 5.09 -12.02
CA ASP A 511 23.03 4.65 -11.54
C ASP A 511 23.11 4.83 -10.02
N PRO A 512 23.18 3.75 -9.22
CA PRO A 512 23.20 3.85 -7.76
C PRO A 512 24.43 4.61 -7.22
N SER A 513 25.51 4.74 -7.98
CA SER A 513 26.70 5.51 -7.57
C SER A 513 26.48 7.02 -7.65
N LYS A 514 25.52 7.48 -8.47
CA LYS A 514 25.20 8.89 -8.70
C LYS A 514 23.88 9.29 -8.04
N ASN A 515 22.91 8.38 -8.02
CA ASN A 515 21.62 8.55 -7.36
C ASN A 515 21.31 7.32 -6.49
N PRO A 516 21.90 7.27 -5.28
CA PRO A 516 21.71 6.15 -4.38
C PRO A 516 20.23 5.91 -4.06
N ARG A 517 19.91 4.64 -3.84
CA ARG A 517 18.60 4.22 -3.31
C ARG A 517 18.48 4.56 -1.84
N VAL A 518 17.26 4.78 -1.39
CA VAL A 518 16.92 5.03 0.01
C VAL A 518 15.98 3.93 0.45
N TRP A 519 16.23 3.36 1.63
CA TRP A 519 15.33 2.37 2.21
C TRP A 519 13.97 2.99 2.51
N ALA A 520 12.89 2.39 2.01
CA ALA A 520 11.55 2.65 2.52
C ALA A 520 11.23 1.65 3.63
N GLU A 521 11.19 2.14 4.86
CA GLU A 521 10.95 1.34 6.06
C GLU A 521 9.51 1.48 6.55
N PHE A 522 8.77 0.37 6.51
CA PHE A 522 7.45 0.22 7.10
C PHE A 522 7.61 -0.42 8.48
N LYS A 523 7.43 0.36 9.54
CA LYS A 523 7.83 -0.02 10.91
C LYS A 523 6.62 -0.33 11.80
N ASP A 524 6.77 -1.33 12.66
CA ASP A 524 5.84 -1.67 13.74
C ASP A 524 4.37 -1.82 13.28
N PHE A 525 4.18 -2.29 12.05
CA PHE A 525 2.86 -2.45 11.46
C PHE A 525 2.14 -3.64 12.09
N VAL A 526 0.90 -3.43 12.53
CA VAL A 526 0.04 -4.50 13.02
C VAL A 526 -1.02 -4.78 11.95
N ALA A 527 -1.16 -6.04 11.53
CA ALA A 527 -2.25 -6.39 10.64
C ALA A 527 -2.81 -7.78 10.92
N TYR A 528 -4.12 -7.86 11.09
CA TYR A 528 -4.77 -9.12 11.40
C TYR A 528 -6.12 -9.32 10.73
N LYS A 529 -6.48 -10.59 10.48
CA LYS A 529 -7.76 -10.97 9.86
C LYS A 529 -8.10 -10.23 8.56
N ASN A 530 -7.09 -9.81 7.79
CA ASN A 530 -7.30 -9.30 6.43
C ASN A 530 -7.56 -10.49 5.49
N GLY A 531 -8.50 -10.32 4.55
CA GLY A 531 -9.02 -11.41 3.72
C GLY A 531 -8.00 -12.04 2.77
N VAL A 532 -6.93 -11.32 2.40
CA VAL A 532 -5.88 -11.79 1.50
C VAL A 532 -4.50 -11.68 2.13
N ARG A 533 -3.96 -10.47 2.33
CA ARG A 533 -2.61 -10.30 2.89
C ARG A 533 -2.59 -9.32 4.06
N GLY A 534 -1.68 -9.56 5.00
CA GLY A 534 -1.23 -8.51 5.90
C GLY A 534 -0.49 -7.42 5.12
N VAL A 535 0.48 -7.81 4.29
CA VAL A 535 1.35 -6.89 3.54
C VAL A 535 1.65 -7.37 2.12
N TRP A 536 1.60 -6.44 1.17
CA TRP A 536 2.13 -6.59 -0.19
C TRP A 536 2.98 -5.38 -0.56
N LEU A 537 4.24 -5.63 -0.92
CA LEU A 537 5.19 -4.59 -1.33
C LEU A 537 5.70 -4.85 -2.75
N ARG A 538 5.51 -3.89 -3.67
CA ARG A 538 6.13 -3.93 -5.01
C ARG A 538 7.19 -2.86 -5.20
N GLY A 539 8.36 -3.28 -5.68
CA GLY A 539 9.42 -2.35 -6.10
C GLY A 539 10.83 -2.77 -5.72
N THR A 540 11.59 -1.92 -5.03
CA THR A 540 12.98 -2.19 -4.66
C THR A 540 13.40 -1.40 -3.42
N TYR A 541 14.29 -1.97 -2.58
CA TYR A 541 14.81 -1.32 -1.36
C TYR A 541 13.71 -1.04 -0.29
N HIS A 542 12.91 -2.06 0.01
CA HIS A 542 11.88 -2.00 1.05
C HIS A 542 12.25 -2.81 2.29
N LYS A 543 11.88 -2.32 3.47
CA LYS A 543 11.93 -3.09 4.70
C LYS A 543 10.58 -3.10 5.40
N LEU A 544 10.13 -4.28 5.78
CA LEU A 544 9.06 -4.44 6.75
C LEU A 544 9.72 -4.78 8.10
N VAL A 545 9.75 -3.81 9.00
CA VAL A 545 10.53 -3.89 10.24
C VAL A 545 9.60 -4.10 11.42
N ASN A 546 9.88 -5.14 12.19
CA ASN A 546 9.16 -5.52 13.41
C ASN A 546 7.62 -5.58 13.28
N PRO A 547 7.05 -6.19 12.21
CA PRO A 547 5.60 -6.28 12.09
C PRO A 547 5.01 -7.26 13.11
N LYS A 548 3.72 -7.08 13.41
CA LYS A 548 2.91 -8.07 14.13
C LYS A 548 1.71 -8.47 13.26
N LEU A 549 1.77 -9.64 12.66
CA LEU A 549 0.76 -10.12 11.71
C LEU A 549 0.06 -11.35 12.28
N ALA A 550 -1.26 -11.44 12.20
CA ALA A 550 -2.01 -12.62 12.65
C ALA A 550 -3.21 -12.93 11.76
N ASP A 551 -3.58 -14.19 11.61
CA ASP A 551 -4.85 -14.59 10.97
C ASP A 551 -5.06 -14.01 9.55
N ASN A 552 -4.01 -13.60 8.85
CA ASN A 552 -4.13 -13.22 7.44
C ASN A 552 -3.97 -14.48 6.59
N ALA A 553 -4.65 -14.59 5.44
CA ALA A 553 -4.45 -15.74 4.56
C ALA A 553 -2.96 -15.87 4.17
N ILE A 554 -2.32 -14.73 3.91
CA ILE A 554 -0.88 -14.61 3.77
C ILE A 554 -0.39 -13.46 4.67
N GLY A 555 0.67 -13.67 5.45
CA GLY A 555 1.24 -12.61 6.28
C GLY A 555 1.86 -11.51 5.43
N ALA A 556 2.93 -11.81 4.70
CA ALA A 556 3.61 -10.87 3.81
C ALA A 556 4.06 -11.51 2.49
N THR A 557 3.83 -10.80 1.37
CA THR A 557 4.35 -11.14 0.04
C THR A 557 5.12 -9.95 -0.53
N PHE A 558 6.33 -10.17 -1.05
CA PHE A 558 7.12 -9.14 -1.71
C PHE A 558 7.25 -9.40 -3.21
N ALA A 559 6.65 -8.50 -3.99
CA ALA A 559 6.81 -8.35 -5.43
C ALA A 559 7.97 -7.38 -5.73
N SER A 560 9.12 -7.64 -5.12
CA SER A 560 10.15 -6.63 -4.93
C SER A 560 11.56 -7.21 -5.12
N ASN A 561 12.54 -6.33 -5.18
CA ASN A 561 13.95 -6.71 -5.19
C ASN A 561 14.70 -6.01 -4.05
N LEU A 562 15.70 -6.68 -3.45
CA LEU A 562 16.45 -6.15 -2.31
C LEU A 562 15.51 -5.67 -1.21
N SER A 563 14.55 -6.52 -0.85
CA SER A 563 13.48 -6.16 0.10
C SER A 563 13.29 -7.22 1.15
N TYR A 564 13.26 -6.80 2.41
CA TYR A 564 13.48 -7.69 3.54
C TYR A 564 12.43 -7.51 4.64
N LEU A 565 12.03 -8.64 5.21
CA LEU A 565 11.30 -8.71 6.46
C LEU A 565 12.34 -8.81 7.59
N GLU A 566 12.35 -7.84 8.50
CA GLU A 566 13.34 -7.74 9.58
C GLU A 566 12.64 -7.77 10.95
N GLY A 567 12.80 -8.86 11.70
CA GLY A 567 12.21 -9.06 13.02
C GLY A 567 10.71 -9.40 12.97
N GLY A 568 10.01 -9.07 14.06
CA GLY A 568 8.57 -9.18 14.16
C GLY A 568 8.04 -10.58 14.50
N LEU A 569 6.71 -10.65 14.56
CA LEU A 569 5.92 -11.83 14.90
C LEU A 569 4.85 -12.04 13.84
N ILE A 570 4.82 -13.22 13.23
CA ILE A 570 3.77 -13.63 12.30
C ILE A 570 3.09 -14.87 12.87
N VAL A 571 1.79 -14.78 13.09
CA VAL A 571 0.95 -15.84 13.67
C VAL A 571 0.00 -16.37 12.59
N GLY A 572 -0.03 -17.68 12.39
CA GLY A 572 -0.99 -18.33 11.51
C GLY A 572 -2.40 -18.24 12.08
N GLU A 573 -2.65 -19.02 13.14
CA GLU A 573 -3.89 -18.91 13.93
C GLU A 573 -3.61 -18.33 15.32
N SER A 574 -4.23 -17.18 15.61
CA SER A 574 -4.19 -16.52 16.92
C SER A 574 -5.14 -17.19 17.92
N THR A 575 -5.06 -16.80 19.19
CA THR A 575 -6.05 -17.21 20.21
C THR A 575 -7.39 -16.49 20.05
N ASN A 576 -7.51 -15.46 19.20
CA ASN A 576 -8.77 -14.83 18.87
C ASN A 576 -9.56 -15.72 17.90
N ASN A 577 -10.35 -16.62 18.47
CA ASN A 577 -11.12 -17.63 17.76
C ASN A 577 -12.57 -17.19 17.45
N LEU A 578 -12.91 -15.90 17.56
CA LEU A 578 -14.25 -15.38 17.26
C LEU A 578 -14.68 -15.70 15.83
N THR A 579 -13.76 -15.53 14.89
CA THR A 579 -13.88 -16.02 13.52
C THR A 579 -12.57 -16.64 13.06
N LYS A 580 -12.71 -17.76 12.34
CA LYS A 580 -11.64 -18.35 11.56
C LYS A 580 -11.83 -17.97 10.10
N ILE A 581 -10.73 -17.82 9.40
CA ILE A 581 -10.79 -17.59 7.96
C ILE A 581 -11.41 -18.83 7.29
N SER A 582 -12.51 -18.65 6.56
CA SER A 582 -13.24 -19.74 5.90
C SER A 582 -13.70 -19.29 4.53
N GLY A 583 -13.00 -19.69 3.48
CA GLY A 583 -13.28 -19.25 2.12
C GLY A 583 -12.51 -20.10 1.10
N LEU A 584 -13.12 -20.33 -0.07
CA LEU A 584 -12.59 -21.20 -1.13
C LEU A 584 -11.28 -20.69 -1.78
N TRP A 585 -10.97 -19.39 -1.59
CA TRP A 585 -9.79 -18.74 -2.15
C TRP A 585 -8.56 -18.82 -1.25
N ILE A 586 -8.71 -19.29 0.00
CA ILE A 586 -7.62 -19.34 0.96
C ILE A 586 -6.86 -20.64 0.73
N THR A 587 -5.63 -20.50 0.26
CA THR A 587 -4.78 -21.59 -0.23
C THR A 587 -3.97 -22.25 0.88
N GLY A 588 -4.46 -22.18 2.12
CA GLY A 588 -3.68 -22.40 3.34
C GLY A 588 -3.01 -21.12 3.85
N LEU A 589 -2.78 -21.05 5.16
CA LEU A 589 -2.13 -19.91 5.80
C LEU A 589 -0.62 -19.94 5.53
N VAL A 590 -0.10 -18.84 4.98
CA VAL A 590 1.35 -18.68 4.72
C VAL A 590 1.88 -17.46 5.47
N GLY A 591 2.94 -17.62 6.26
CA GLY A 591 3.52 -16.50 7.00
C GLY A 591 4.24 -15.50 6.09
N PHE A 592 5.28 -15.95 5.40
CA PHE A 592 6.06 -15.17 4.43
C PHE A 592 6.11 -15.92 3.10
N GLU A 593 5.74 -15.22 2.03
CA GLU A 593 5.65 -15.77 0.69
C GLU A 593 6.69 -15.12 -0.24
N HIS A 594 7.58 -15.94 -0.79
CA HIS A 594 8.48 -15.51 -1.85
C HIS A 594 7.72 -15.42 -3.18
N TYR A 595 7.86 -14.33 -3.92
CA TYR A 595 7.15 -14.15 -5.19
C TYR A 595 8.05 -13.83 -6.38
N ASP A 596 8.73 -12.68 -6.38
CA ASP A 596 9.68 -12.30 -7.42
C ASP A 596 10.93 -11.63 -6.81
N GLY A 597 11.97 -11.47 -7.63
CA GLY A 597 13.19 -10.77 -7.24
C GLY A 597 14.01 -11.44 -6.12
N HIS A 598 14.88 -10.64 -5.51
CA HIS A 598 15.71 -11.03 -4.37
C HIS A 598 15.11 -10.51 -3.05
N VAL A 599 14.47 -11.40 -2.31
CA VAL A 599 13.74 -11.10 -1.07
C VAL A 599 14.05 -12.12 0.01
N GLY A 600 13.79 -11.77 1.28
CA GLY A 600 14.00 -12.69 2.38
C GLY A 600 13.53 -12.17 3.73
N ALA A 601 13.61 -13.05 4.73
CA ALA A 601 13.22 -12.75 6.11
C ALA A 601 14.38 -13.03 7.08
N SER A 602 14.52 -12.16 8.08
CA SER A 602 15.57 -12.23 9.09
C SER A 602 15.02 -11.91 10.47
N GLY A 603 15.24 -12.77 11.48
CA GLY A 603 14.88 -12.44 12.87
C GLY A 603 13.40 -12.58 13.22
N THR A 604 12.57 -13.11 12.32
CA THR A 604 11.12 -13.22 12.52
C THR A 604 10.74 -14.46 13.31
N VAL A 605 9.77 -14.32 14.21
CA VAL A 605 9.11 -15.45 14.88
C VAL A 605 7.85 -15.83 14.11
N PHE A 606 7.75 -17.08 13.68
CA PHE A 606 6.56 -17.65 13.08
C PHE A 606 5.87 -18.57 14.08
N ARG A 607 4.59 -18.31 14.36
CA ARG A 607 3.82 -19.00 15.39
C ARG A 607 2.53 -19.62 14.84
N ASN A 608 2.15 -20.80 15.32
CA ASN A 608 0.84 -21.42 15.05
C ASN A 608 0.49 -21.60 13.55
N PHE A 609 1.46 -22.04 12.75
CA PHE A 609 1.21 -22.49 11.37
C PHE A 609 1.04 -24.00 11.34
N SER A 610 -0.11 -24.49 11.78
CA SER A 610 -0.43 -25.92 11.83
C SER A 610 -1.71 -26.24 11.05
N GLY A 611 -1.84 -27.47 10.58
CA GLY A 611 -3.04 -27.95 9.89
C GLY A 611 -2.98 -27.84 8.37
N THR A 612 -4.10 -28.15 7.74
CA THR A 612 -4.25 -28.25 6.28
C THR A 612 -5.55 -27.61 5.82
N HIS A 613 -5.55 -27.08 4.61
CA HIS A 613 -6.73 -26.51 3.96
C HIS A 613 -6.96 -27.17 2.60
N PRO A 614 -8.23 -27.47 2.24
CA PRO A 614 -8.56 -27.85 0.88
C PRO A 614 -8.45 -26.61 -0.02
N ARG A 615 -7.89 -26.79 -1.21
CA ARG A 615 -7.79 -25.75 -2.23
C ARG A 615 -8.26 -26.29 -3.56
N GLU A 616 -9.07 -25.50 -4.25
CA GLU A 616 -9.52 -25.83 -5.60
C GLU A 616 -8.51 -25.33 -6.62
N VAL A 617 -8.03 -26.25 -7.47
CA VAL A 617 -7.18 -25.97 -8.62
C VAL A 617 -7.99 -26.27 -9.86
N TYR A 618 -8.04 -25.31 -10.77
CA TYR A 618 -8.80 -25.39 -12.00
C TYR A 618 -7.86 -25.62 -13.16
N CYS A 619 -8.21 -26.57 -14.02
CA CYS A 619 -7.61 -26.76 -15.33
C CYS A 619 -8.73 -26.80 -16.36
N GLY A 620 -8.96 -25.64 -16.98
CA GLY A 620 -10.18 -25.36 -17.73
C GLY A 620 -11.45 -25.58 -16.92
N SER A 621 -12.39 -26.37 -17.43
CA SER A 621 -13.61 -26.75 -16.71
C SER A 621 -13.38 -27.85 -15.66
N ALA A 622 -12.22 -28.53 -15.69
CA ALA A 622 -11.88 -29.54 -14.71
C ALA A 622 -11.46 -28.89 -13.38
N LYS A 623 -12.05 -29.38 -12.29
CA LYS A 623 -11.81 -28.90 -10.93
C LYS A 623 -11.20 -30.04 -10.12
N THR A 624 -10.02 -29.79 -9.56
CA THR A 624 -9.34 -30.72 -8.65
C THR A 624 -9.16 -30.06 -7.29
N THR A 625 -9.56 -30.74 -6.22
CA THR A 625 -9.27 -30.29 -4.86
C THR A 625 -7.96 -30.89 -4.40
N ILE A 626 -6.97 -30.04 -4.11
CA ILE A 626 -5.72 -30.42 -3.47
C ILE A 626 -5.76 -30.06 -1.99
N THR A 627 -4.90 -30.68 -1.18
CA THR A 627 -4.71 -30.31 0.23
C THR A 627 -3.42 -29.52 0.37
N THR A 628 -3.49 -28.28 0.85
CA THR A 628 -2.32 -27.46 1.17
C THR A 628 -2.07 -27.46 2.68
N ARG A 629 -0.82 -27.36 3.10
CA ARG A 629 -0.46 -27.23 4.52
C ARG A 629 -0.28 -25.76 4.85
N ASN A 630 -0.72 -25.38 6.05
CA ASN A 630 -0.30 -24.10 6.62
C ASN A 630 1.22 -24.14 6.84
N ALA A 631 1.91 -23.04 6.56
CA ALA A 631 3.35 -22.96 6.74
C ALA A 631 3.82 -21.54 7.04
N ALA A 632 4.91 -21.45 7.79
CA ALA A 632 5.58 -20.19 8.04
C ALA A 632 6.16 -19.59 6.74
N ILE A 633 6.74 -20.41 5.88
CA ILE A 633 7.42 -19.98 4.65
C ILE A 633 6.81 -20.71 3.44
N GLY A 634 6.50 -19.95 2.40
CA GLY A 634 5.99 -20.47 1.13
C GLY A 634 6.49 -19.68 -0.07
N THR A 635 5.90 -19.99 -1.22
CA THR A 635 6.12 -19.30 -2.50
C THR A 635 4.80 -19.07 -3.18
N LEU A 636 4.64 -17.92 -3.83
CA LEU A 636 3.44 -17.64 -4.61
C LEU A 636 3.40 -18.62 -5.79
N ARG A 637 2.40 -19.51 -5.77
CA ARG A 637 2.15 -20.42 -6.88
C ARG A 637 1.74 -19.62 -8.11
N TRP A 638 2.13 -20.11 -9.28
CA TRP A 638 1.80 -19.50 -10.56
C TRP A 638 2.40 -18.11 -10.76
N THR A 639 3.52 -17.85 -10.09
CA THR A 639 4.37 -16.72 -10.46
C THR A 639 5.06 -17.00 -11.78
N SER A 640 4.86 -16.12 -12.76
CA SER A 640 5.74 -16.07 -13.93
C SER A 640 7.17 -15.78 -13.50
N PHE A 641 7.37 -14.90 -12.54
CA PHE A 641 8.68 -14.31 -12.30
C PHE A 641 9.62 -15.28 -11.59
N GLY A 642 10.86 -15.40 -12.11
CA GLY A 642 11.87 -16.24 -11.47
C GLY A 642 12.26 -15.69 -10.09
N LEU A 643 12.26 -16.58 -9.10
CA LEU A 643 12.83 -16.29 -7.78
C LEU A 643 14.36 -16.28 -7.86
N SER A 644 15.03 -15.53 -6.98
CA SER A 644 16.47 -15.70 -6.86
C SER A 644 16.81 -17.00 -6.13
N GLY A 645 17.83 -17.73 -6.57
CA GLY A 645 18.43 -18.82 -5.78
C GLY A 645 19.07 -18.37 -4.46
N GLN A 646 19.18 -17.05 -4.25
CA GLN A 646 19.69 -16.43 -3.03
C GLN A 646 18.59 -15.74 -2.23
N ASN A 647 17.31 -15.88 -2.60
CA ASN A 647 16.24 -15.63 -1.62
C ASN A 647 16.59 -16.38 -0.34
N PHE A 648 16.38 -15.74 0.82
CA PHE A 648 16.96 -16.26 2.06
C PHE A 648 15.98 -16.19 3.22
N ILE A 649 16.19 -17.10 4.16
CA ILE A 649 15.57 -17.07 5.47
C ILE A 649 16.68 -17.29 6.50
N GLN A 650 16.80 -16.42 7.49
CA GLN A 650 17.85 -16.52 8.50
C GLN A 650 17.37 -16.06 9.88
N ASN A 651 18.00 -16.59 10.93
CA ASN A 651 17.75 -16.19 12.32
C ASN A 651 16.26 -16.19 12.71
N VAL A 652 15.47 -17.09 12.12
CA VAL A 652 14.03 -17.20 12.40
C VAL A 652 13.78 -18.19 13.53
N THR A 653 12.60 -18.10 14.16
CA THR A 653 12.13 -19.06 15.16
C THR A 653 10.77 -19.60 14.74
N PHE A 654 10.57 -20.91 14.88
CA PHE A 654 9.28 -21.58 14.63
C PHE A 654 8.68 -22.05 15.97
N ASP A 655 7.54 -21.49 16.34
CA ASP A 655 6.81 -21.80 17.57
C ASP A 655 5.47 -22.45 17.22
N ASN A 656 5.37 -23.78 17.37
CA ASN A 656 4.20 -24.54 16.90
C ASN A 656 3.85 -24.23 15.42
N ALA A 657 4.87 -24.21 14.55
CA ALA A 657 4.72 -23.84 13.15
C ALA A 657 5.39 -24.86 12.25
N ASN A 658 4.70 -25.27 11.19
CA ASN A 658 5.31 -25.96 10.06
C ASN A 658 6.24 -24.98 9.33
N PRO A 659 7.56 -25.20 9.28
CA PRO A 659 8.50 -24.21 8.75
C PRO A 659 8.26 -23.88 7.28
N VAL A 660 8.05 -24.90 6.44
CA VAL A 660 7.97 -24.74 4.99
C VAL A 660 6.83 -25.60 4.46
N ASN A 661 6.13 -25.11 3.44
CA ASN A 661 5.34 -25.95 2.57
C ASN A 661 5.47 -25.46 1.12
N TYR A 662 5.87 -26.36 0.23
CA TYR A 662 5.79 -26.12 -1.20
C TYR A 662 4.68 -26.94 -1.84
N ASP A 663 3.97 -26.32 -2.77
CA ASP A 663 3.05 -27.04 -3.64
C ASP A 663 3.84 -27.84 -4.68
N ASP A 664 3.28 -28.98 -5.11
CA ASP A 664 3.87 -29.74 -6.22
C ASP A 664 3.91 -28.89 -7.50
N PRO A 665 5.06 -28.85 -8.21
CA PRO A 665 5.24 -28.06 -9.42
C PRO A 665 4.59 -28.77 -10.62
N LEU A 666 3.26 -28.75 -10.68
CA LEU A 666 2.51 -29.35 -11.77
C LEU A 666 2.83 -28.66 -13.10
N GLU A 667 2.79 -29.44 -14.18
CA GLU A 667 2.84 -28.91 -15.54
C GLU A 667 1.70 -27.90 -15.74
N PRO A 668 1.91 -26.83 -16.53
CA PRO A 668 0.86 -25.89 -16.89
C PRO A 668 -0.43 -26.55 -17.38
N CYS A 669 -1.55 -25.96 -17.01
CA CYS A 669 -2.79 -26.19 -17.74
C CYS A 669 -2.94 -25.13 -18.84
N PHE A 670 -3.21 -25.59 -20.06
CA PHE A 670 -3.54 -24.73 -21.20
C PHE A 670 -5.02 -24.93 -21.53
N ASP A 671 -5.86 -23.91 -21.30
CA ASP A 671 -7.26 -23.91 -21.73
C ASP A 671 -7.55 -22.77 -22.72
N PRO A 672 -7.50 -23.06 -24.04
CA PRO A 672 -7.80 -22.07 -25.07
C PRO A 672 -9.27 -21.61 -25.07
N ALA A 673 -10.19 -22.36 -24.46
CA ALA A 673 -11.62 -22.07 -24.51
C ALA A 673 -12.07 -21.02 -23.47
N ASN A 674 -11.28 -20.78 -22.41
CA ASN A 674 -11.62 -19.86 -21.32
C ASN A 674 -10.55 -18.78 -21.05
N ASP A 675 -9.57 -18.63 -21.94
CA ASP A 675 -8.44 -17.67 -21.78
C ASP A 675 -7.72 -17.84 -20.42
N ARG A 676 -7.66 -19.09 -19.93
CA ARG A 676 -6.98 -19.44 -18.68
C ARG A 676 -5.72 -20.23 -19.01
N GLU A 677 -4.59 -19.56 -18.86
CA GLU A 677 -3.26 -20.15 -19.06
C GLU A 677 -2.51 -20.20 -17.74
N ASP A 678 -1.73 -21.27 -17.52
CA ASP A 678 -0.80 -21.37 -16.39
C ASP A 678 0.66 -21.68 -16.81
N PRO A 679 1.28 -20.90 -17.73
CA PRO A 679 2.65 -21.13 -18.20
C PRO A 679 3.73 -20.73 -17.17
N HIS A 680 3.36 -20.54 -15.89
CA HIS A 680 4.14 -19.79 -14.91
C HIS A 680 5.30 -20.60 -14.27
N ASP A 681 6.55 -20.34 -14.68
CA ASP A 681 7.70 -21.17 -14.27
C ASP A 681 8.37 -20.80 -12.95
N GLY A 682 8.12 -19.60 -12.41
CA GLY A 682 8.92 -19.03 -11.34
C GLY A 682 8.95 -19.88 -10.07
N TYR A 683 7.81 -20.46 -9.69
CA TYR A 683 7.67 -21.34 -8.52
C TYR A 683 8.20 -22.77 -8.76
N ARG A 684 8.24 -23.24 -10.02
CA ARG A 684 8.69 -24.61 -10.38
C ARG A 684 10.18 -24.83 -10.14
N SER A 685 10.92 -23.73 -10.00
CA SER A 685 12.33 -23.71 -9.66
C SER A 685 12.61 -22.97 -8.34
N ALA A 686 11.64 -22.96 -7.42
CA ALA A 686 11.79 -22.31 -6.13
C ALA A 686 12.90 -22.93 -5.29
N VAL A 687 13.80 -22.06 -4.83
CA VAL A 687 14.91 -22.34 -3.92
C VAL A 687 15.04 -21.15 -3.00
N PHE A 688 15.27 -21.39 -1.71
CA PHE A 688 15.83 -20.37 -0.83
C PHE A 688 17.05 -20.91 -0.06
N TYR A 689 17.93 -20.01 0.31
CA TYR A 689 19.15 -20.23 1.07
C TYR A 689 18.89 -20.02 2.57
N ASP A 690 19.44 -20.89 3.41
CA ASP A 690 19.42 -20.78 4.87
C ASP A 690 20.85 -20.52 5.38
N PRO A 691 21.32 -19.25 5.34
CA PRO A 691 22.71 -18.92 5.64
C PRO A 691 23.17 -19.40 7.02
N MET A 692 22.26 -19.39 8.00
CA MET A 692 22.58 -19.60 9.41
C MET A 692 22.08 -20.95 9.95
N GLY A 693 21.33 -21.72 9.15
CA GLY A 693 20.79 -23.02 9.57
C GLY A 693 19.54 -22.92 10.44
N SER A 694 18.92 -21.74 10.52
CA SER A 694 17.74 -21.51 11.37
C SER A 694 16.49 -22.24 10.91
N VAL A 695 16.44 -22.66 9.65
CA VAL A 695 15.32 -23.43 9.09
C VAL A 695 15.67 -24.91 9.02
N THR A 696 16.83 -25.21 8.46
CA THR A 696 17.26 -26.57 8.08
C THR A 696 18.05 -27.28 9.18
N GLY A 697 18.51 -26.56 10.21
CA GLY A 697 19.42 -27.05 11.24
C GLY A 697 20.90 -27.06 10.81
N SER A 698 21.22 -26.68 9.56
CA SER A 698 22.59 -26.71 9.02
C SER A 698 22.89 -25.46 8.19
N ALA A 699 23.84 -24.65 8.65
CA ALA A 699 24.21 -23.39 8.02
C ALA A 699 24.68 -23.57 6.58
N GLY A 700 24.18 -22.72 5.69
CA GLY A 700 24.52 -22.71 4.27
C GLY A 700 23.80 -23.77 3.44
N SER A 701 22.77 -24.41 3.99
CA SER A 701 21.89 -25.33 3.24
C SER A 701 20.86 -24.56 2.42
N SER A 702 20.23 -25.23 1.46
CA SER A 702 19.11 -24.70 0.68
C SER A 702 17.87 -25.57 0.85
N VAL A 703 16.70 -24.92 0.84
CA VAL A 703 15.41 -25.60 0.74
C VAL A 703 14.91 -25.47 -0.70
N VAL A 704 14.52 -26.59 -1.29
CA VAL A 704 14.30 -26.72 -2.73
C VAL A 704 12.94 -27.36 -2.97
N VAL A 705 12.17 -26.81 -3.91
CA VAL A 705 10.91 -27.40 -4.37
C VAL A 705 11.13 -28.83 -4.89
N LYS A 706 10.10 -29.67 -4.81
CA LYS A 706 10.15 -31.06 -5.25
C LYS A 706 10.26 -31.18 -6.78
N ASN A 707 11.48 -30.95 -7.27
CA ASN A 707 11.86 -31.01 -8.67
C ASN A 707 13.19 -31.75 -8.80
N ASP A 708 13.18 -32.92 -9.43
CA ASP A 708 14.33 -33.82 -9.53
C ASP A 708 15.52 -33.21 -10.29
N PHE A 709 15.26 -32.20 -11.13
CA PHE A 709 16.28 -31.41 -11.82
C PHE A 709 17.17 -30.60 -10.86
N LEU A 710 16.64 -30.23 -9.69
CA LEU A 710 17.27 -29.33 -8.72
C LEU A 710 17.95 -30.07 -7.55
N VAL A 711 17.92 -31.40 -7.54
CA VAL A 711 18.41 -32.20 -6.40
C VAL A 711 19.45 -33.23 -6.86
N ASN A 712 20.27 -33.69 -5.93
CA ASN A 712 21.28 -34.74 -6.14
C ASN A 712 21.45 -35.54 -4.84
N ALA A 713 22.50 -36.36 -4.75
CA ALA A 713 22.77 -37.17 -3.56
C ALA A 713 23.01 -36.35 -2.26
N ASN A 714 23.26 -35.04 -2.37
CA ASN A 714 23.40 -34.15 -1.22
C ASN A 714 22.06 -33.58 -0.70
N CYS A 715 20.94 -34.05 -1.25
CA CYS A 715 19.60 -33.60 -0.88
C CYS A 715 18.79 -34.72 -0.25
N SER A 716 18.05 -34.40 0.81
CA SER A 716 17.09 -35.29 1.46
C SER A 716 15.69 -34.72 1.40
N LEU A 717 14.71 -35.54 1.00
CA LEU A 717 13.31 -35.14 0.97
C LEU A 717 12.76 -35.02 2.40
N ASN A 718 12.22 -33.86 2.74
CA ASN A 718 11.37 -33.70 3.91
C ASN A 718 9.90 -33.73 3.45
N SER A 719 9.25 -34.89 3.63
CA SER A 719 7.86 -35.09 3.19
C SER A 719 6.86 -34.20 3.93
N SER A 720 7.18 -33.74 5.14
CA SER A 720 6.31 -32.83 5.90
C SER A 720 6.29 -31.42 5.32
N TRP A 721 7.34 -31.02 4.60
CA TRP A 721 7.47 -29.72 3.93
C TRP A 721 7.14 -29.77 2.44
N ASN A 722 6.98 -30.98 1.90
CA ASN A 722 6.97 -31.25 0.47
C ASN A 722 8.16 -30.57 -0.27
N ALA A 723 9.34 -30.60 0.36
CA ALA A 723 10.53 -29.92 -0.10
C ALA A 723 11.78 -30.74 0.22
N TYR A 724 12.84 -30.53 -0.54
CA TYR A 724 14.16 -31.09 -0.26
C TYR A 724 14.99 -30.12 0.57
N ILE A 725 15.76 -30.68 1.50
CA ILE A 725 16.85 -29.98 2.19
C ILE A 725 18.14 -30.43 1.52
N CYS A 726 18.89 -29.49 0.95
CA CYS A 726 20.13 -29.75 0.24
C CYS A 726 21.31 -29.15 1.01
N ASN A 727 22.31 -29.98 1.31
CA ASN A 727 23.47 -29.62 2.12
C ASN A 727 24.32 -28.52 1.46
N PRO A 728 25.21 -27.83 2.22
CA PRO A 728 26.02 -26.70 1.71
C PRO A 728 26.93 -27.02 0.52
N GLY A 729 27.16 -28.30 0.22
CA GLY A 729 27.85 -28.73 -1.01
C GLY A 729 27.09 -28.40 -2.31
N ASN A 730 25.80 -28.03 -2.23
CA ASN A 730 25.05 -27.53 -3.37
C ASN A 730 25.04 -25.99 -3.36
N LEU A 731 25.36 -25.41 -4.51
CA LEU A 731 25.29 -23.97 -4.75
C LEU A 731 24.31 -23.72 -5.90
N TYR A 732 23.26 -22.93 -5.66
CA TYR A 732 22.23 -22.67 -6.66
C TYR A 732 22.46 -21.34 -7.36
N ALA A 733 22.55 -21.36 -8.69
CA ALA A 733 22.65 -20.14 -9.50
C ALA A 733 21.37 -19.94 -10.33
N THR A 734 21.09 -18.70 -10.71
CA THR A 734 20.02 -18.41 -11.67
C THR A 734 20.58 -18.41 -13.10
N LEU A 735 20.12 -19.35 -13.92
CA LEU A 735 20.31 -19.33 -15.38
C LEU A 735 19.24 -18.43 -16.00
N SER A 736 19.65 -17.55 -16.90
CA SER A 736 18.75 -16.77 -17.77
C SER A 736 19.09 -17.03 -19.23
N ILE A 737 18.08 -17.30 -20.07
CA ILE A 737 18.25 -17.44 -21.52
C ILE A 737 17.30 -16.47 -22.20
N SER A 738 17.83 -15.61 -23.07
CA SER A 738 17.03 -14.66 -23.83
C SER A 738 17.33 -14.68 -25.33
N ASN A 739 16.28 -14.51 -26.15
CA ASN A 739 16.40 -14.18 -27.55
C ASN A 739 16.46 -12.64 -27.70
N GLU A 740 17.61 -12.10 -28.11
CA GLU A 740 17.85 -10.66 -28.23
C GLU A 740 17.85 -10.16 -29.69
N GLN A 741 17.30 -10.95 -30.63
CA GLN A 741 17.08 -10.50 -32.00
C GLN A 741 16.09 -9.31 -32.03
N ALA A 742 16.23 -8.43 -33.03
CA ALA A 742 15.32 -7.29 -33.21
C ALA A 742 13.85 -7.72 -33.41
N SER A 743 13.63 -8.87 -34.06
CA SER A 743 12.34 -9.53 -34.21
C SER A 743 12.46 -10.97 -33.70
N PRO A 744 12.38 -11.19 -32.38
CA PRO A 744 12.74 -12.47 -31.80
C PRO A 744 11.64 -13.51 -32.01
N VAL A 745 12.02 -14.68 -32.51
CA VAL A 745 11.16 -15.87 -32.49
C VAL A 745 11.12 -16.49 -31.10
N ALA A 746 10.03 -17.20 -30.78
CA ALA A 746 9.91 -17.91 -29.51
C ALA A 746 11.00 -18.99 -29.41
N LEU A 747 11.63 -19.13 -28.23
CA LEU A 747 12.62 -20.19 -28.01
C LEU A 747 11.91 -21.53 -27.81
N ALA A 748 10.87 -21.57 -26.99
CA ALA A 748 9.94 -22.69 -26.98
C ALA A 748 9.02 -22.57 -28.22
N GLY A 749 8.48 -23.67 -28.76
CA GLY A 749 7.65 -23.70 -29.99
C GLY A 749 6.59 -22.60 -30.11
N THR A 750 6.07 -22.39 -31.33
CA THR A 750 5.01 -21.38 -31.55
C THR A 750 3.66 -21.76 -30.94
N ASP A 751 3.47 -23.03 -30.56
CA ASP A 751 2.32 -23.51 -29.78
C ASP A 751 2.60 -23.34 -28.27
N LEU A 752 1.61 -22.80 -27.55
CA LEU A 752 1.60 -22.58 -26.10
C LEU A 752 1.97 -23.83 -25.30
N SER A 753 1.64 -25.02 -25.80
CA SER A 753 1.97 -26.29 -25.14
C SER A 753 3.47 -26.63 -25.17
N SER A 754 4.26 -26.00 -26.04
CA SER A 754 5.65 -26.36 -26.29
C SER A 754 6.57 -25.80 -25.20
N PRO A 755 7.26 -26.62 -24.40
CA PRO A 755 8.24 -26.15 -23.43
C PRO A 755 9.65 -26.01 -24.02
N LEU A 756 10.43 -25.10 -23.44
CA LEU A 756 11.89 -25.22 -23.43
C LEU A 756 12.28 -26.26 -22.37
N THR A 757 13.06 -27.25 -22.76
CA THR A 757 13.50 -28.30 -21.84
C THR A 757 14.98 -28.14 -21.51
N ILE A 758 15.35 -28.29 -20.24
CA ILE A 758 16.75 -28.32 -19.79
C ILE A 758 17.03 -29.68 -19.18
N THR A 759 18.04 -30.37 -19.70
CA THR A 759 18.48 -31.69 -19.24
C THR A 759 19.81 -31.56 -18.51
N ARG A 760 19.96 -32.21 -17.35
CA ARG A 760 21.23 -32.32 -16.61
C ARG A 760 21.85 -33.70 -16.85
N ASP A 761 23.05 -33.76 -17.45
CA ASP A 761 23.84 -34.98 -17.73
C ASP A 761 23.03 -36.21 -18.19
N ALA A 762 22.16 -36.05 -19.20
CA ALA A 762 21.29 -37.08 -19.77
C ALA A 762 20.32 -37.78 -18.78
N GLY A 763 20.16 -37.26 -17.56
CA GLY A 763 19.27 -37.78 -16.52
C GLY A 763 18.04 -36.88 -16.32
N PRO A 764 17.95 -36.14 -15.19
CA PRO A 764 16.77 -35.37 -14.87
C PRO A 764 16.63 -34.13 -15.77
N GLN A 765 15.38 -33.77 -16.05
CA GLN A 765 15.01 -32.64 -16.91
C GLN A 765 13.97 -31.76 -16.23
N THR A 766 13.97 -30.48 -16.57
CA THR A 766 12.87 -29.56 -16.24
C THR A 766 12.34 -28.94 -17.53
N LYS A 767 11.03 -28.72 -17.59
CA LYS A 767 10.37 -28.00 -18.66
C LYS A 767 10.00 -26.61 -18.18
N LEU A 768 10.06 -25.65 -19.10
CA LEU A 768 9.81 -24.24 -18.86
C LEU A 768 8.99 -23.70 -20.03
N TRP A 769 7.96 -22.92 -19.73
CA TRP A 769 7.08 -22.29 -20.70
C TRP A 769 7.32 -20.80 -20.88
N GLY A 770 8.14 -20.15 -20.03
CA GLY A 770 8.58 -18.77 -20.15
C GLY A 770 7.91 -17.82 -19.16
N THR A 771 8.41 -16.58 -19.09
CA THR A 771 8.04 -15.66 -17.99
C THR A 771 8.03 -14.18 -18.39
N PRO A 772 6.99 -13.41 -17.99
CA PRO A 772 5.60 -13.53 -18.45
C PRO A 772 5.45 -13.25 -19.96
N ARG A 773 4.33 -13.70 -20.54
CA ARG A 773 3.91 -13.39 -21.91
C ARG A 773 2.93 -12.21 -21.88
N ASP A 774 3.14 -11.16 -22.68
CA ASP A 774 2.15 -10.06 -22.84
C ASP A 774 0.98 -10.49 -23.76
N GLY A 775 0.32 -11.60 -23.42
CA GLY A 775 -0.80 -12.19 -24.16
C GLY A 775 -0.43 -13.32 -25.13
N LEU A 776 -1.46 -14.07 -25.56
CA LEU A 776 -1.41 -15.34 -26.30
C LEU A 776 -0.53 -15.35 -27.57
N ASN A 777 -0.29 -14.18 -28.17
CA ASN A 777 0.39 -14.06 -29.46
C ASN A 777 1.86 -13.61 -29.36
N VAL A 778 2.38 -13.28 -28.16
CA VAL A 778 3.73 -12.69 -28.01
C VAL A 778 4.79 -13.79 -27.79
N PRO A 779 5.75 -14.04 -28.69
CA PRO A 779 6.69 -15.16 -28.50
C PRO A 779 7.41 -15.12 -27.13
N ASN A 780 7.47 -16.25 -26.42
CA ASN A 780 8.27 -16.33 -25.19
C ASN A 780 9.75 -16.38 -25.54
N THR A 781 10.43 -15.29 -25.22
CA THR A 781 11.84 -15.06 -25.56
C THR A 781 12.76 -15.11 -24.35
N TYR A 782 12.21 -15.16 -23.13
CA TYR A 782 12.95 -15.13 -21.88
C TYR A 782 12.59 -16.31 -20.97
N PHE A 783 13.60 -17.01 -20.48
CA PHE A 783 13.47 -18.17 -19.60
C PHE A 783 14.46 -18.07 -18.45
N GLU A 784 13.99 -18.42 -17.25
CA GLU A 784 14.85 -18.56 -16.08
C GLU A 784 14.66 -19.91 -15.40
N SER A 785 15.74 -20.44 -14.84
CA SER A 785 15.69 -21.61 -13.95
C SER A 785 16.88 -21.62 -13.01
N ARG A 786 16.82 -22.48 -11.99
CA ARG A 786 17.89 -22.67 -11.01
C ARG A 786 18.74 -23.84 -11.44
N LEU A 787 20.05 -23.68 -11.34
CA LEU A 787 21.01 -24.75 -11.62
C LEU A 787 21.85 -25.02 -10.39
N ILE A 788 22.33 -26.26 -10.26
CA ILE A 788 23.37 -26.61 -9.30
C ILE A 788 24.72 -26.28 -9.94
N ALA A 789 25.42 -25.30 -9.40
CA ALA A 789 26.74 -24.89 -9.86
C ALA A 789 27.84 -25.73 -9.20
N LYS A 790 28.92 -25.96 -9.94
CA LYS A 790 30.19 -26.39 -9.37
C LYS A 790 30.72 -25.26 -8.51
N ARG A 791 31.02 -25.55 -7.25
CA ARG A 791 31.60 -24.60 -6.31
C ARG A 791 33.07 -24.36 -6.64
N GLY A 792 33.54 -23.14 -6.43
CA GLY A 792 34.96 -22.80 -6.65
C GLY A 792 35.91 -23.41 -5.60
N ASP A 793 35.39 -23.86 -4.46
CA ASP A 793 36.15 -24.58 -3.44
C ASP A 793 36.39 -26.06 -3.77
N SER A 794 36.04 -26.50 -4.98
CA SER A 794 36.30 -27.85 -5.52
C SER A 794 35.54 -29.00 -4.82
N SER A 795 34.50 -28.71 -4.04
CA SER A 795 33.57 -29.73 -3.55
C SER A 795 32.76 -30.37 -4.71
N ALA A 796 32.59 -31.69 -4.67
CA ALA A 796 32.25 -32.51 -5.83
C ALA A 796 30.81 -32.30 -6.34
N ASN A 797 30.66 -31.64 -7.51
CA ASN A 797 29.53 -31.73 -8.46
C ASN A 797 29.93 -31.06 -9.78
N ASP A 798 30.00 -31.79 -10.90
CA ASP A 798 30.35 -31.26 -12.23
C ASP A 798 29.23 -31.63 -13.21
N TYR A 799 28.26 -30.73 -13.36
CA TYR A 799 27.10 -30.97 -14.22
C TYR A 799 27.21 -30.24 -15.55
N THR A 800 26.85 -30.93 -16.62
CA THR A 800 26.59 -30.34 -17.94
C THR A 800 25.09 -30.25 -18.18
N TYR A 801 24.62 -29.03 -18.47
CA TYR A 801 23.23 -28.76 -18.79
C TYR A 801 23.07 -28.64 -20.29
N ARG A 802 22.02 -29.24 -20.86
CA ARG A 802 21.68 -29.12 -22.27
C ARG A 802 20.30 -28.52 -22.41
N VAL A 803 20.22 -27.43 -23.15
CA VAL A 803 18.96 -26.76 -23.48
C VAL A 803 18.42 -27.36 -24.77
N HIS A 804 17.12 -27.58 -24.81
CA HIS A 804 16.42 -28.19 -25.93
C HIS A 804 15.28 -27.28 -26.39
N PHE A 805 15.35 -26.87 -27.65
CA PHE A 805 14.27 -26.26 -28.41
C PHE A 805 14.41 -26.60 -29.90
N GLY A 806 13.31 -26.51 -30.66
CA GLY A 806 13.24 -26.95 -32.06
C GLY A 806 14.23 -26.23 -32.99
N THR A 807 14.61 -26.88 -34.09
CA THR A 807 15.53 -26.32 -35.10
C THR A 807 15.03 -25.00 -35.68
N LEU A 808 13.72 -24.86 -35.85
CA LEU A 808 13.06 -23.63 -36.32
C LEU A 808 13.14 -22.46 -35.33
N ASN A 809 13.44 -22.73 -34.06
CA ASN A 809 13.47 -21.75 -32.97
C ASN A 809 14.90 -21.32 -32.59
N ARG A 810 15.91 -21.81 -33.31
CA ARG A 810 17.31 -21.46 -33.06
C ARG A 810 17.52 -19.99 -33.40
N SER A 811 17.78 -19.18 -32.39
CA SER A 811 18.00 -17.75 -32.55
C SER A 811 19.38 -17.43 -33.12
N ALA A 812 19.44 -16.41 -33.98
CA ALA A 812 20.67 -15.83 -34.49
C ALA A 812 21.39 -14.93 -33.48
N LYS A 813 20.74 -14.61 -32.35
CA LYS A 813 21.26 -13.77 -31.28
C LYS A 813 20.68 -14.20 -29.93
N LEU A 814 21.38 -15.10 -29.26
CA LEU A 814 21.05 -15.58 -27.91
C LEU A 814 21.92 -14.89 -26.87
N ARG A 815 21.33 -14.58 -25.72
CA ARG A 815 22.08 -14.32 -24.50
C ARG A 815 21.82 -15.42 -23.47
N VAL A 816 22.90 -15.93 -22.91
CA VAL A 816 22.88 -16.94 -21.85
C VAL A 816 23.63 -16.37 -20.66
N GLY A 817 22.94 -16.23 -19.53
CA GLY A 817 23.45 -15.58 -18.32
C GLY A 817 23.42 -16.50 -17.12
N LEU A 818 24.39 -16.31 -16.22
CA LEU A 818 24.43 -16.93 -14.90
C LEU A 818 24.53 -15.81 -13.86
N ASN A 819 23.64 -15.84 -12.86
CA ASN A 819 23.49 -14.75 -11.90
C ASN A 819 23.45 -15.27 -10.46
N TYR A 820 24.09 -14.52 -9.56
CA TYR A 820 23.97 -14.66 -8.11
C TYR A 820 23.62 -13.32 -7.47
N ARG A 821 22.79 -13.33 -6.43
CA ARG A 821 22.50 -12.13 -5.63
C ARG A 821 23.33 -12.10 -4.35
N ARG A 822 23.62 -10.89 -3.86
CA ARG A 822 24.26 -10.69 -2.54
C ARG A 822 23.22 -10.88 -1.45
N LEU A 823 23.57 -11.56 -0.37
CA LEU A 823 22.80 -11.59 0.86
C LEU A 823 22.74 -10.19 1.49
N PRO A 824 21.85 -9.92 2.47
CA PRO A 824 21.70 -8.59 3.08
C PRO A 824 23.00 -7.99 3.63
N GLY A 825 23.93 -8.83 4.11
CA GLY A 825 25.25 -8.40 4.58
C GLY A 825 26.26 -8.04 3.47
N GLY A 826 25.84 -8.06 2.20
CA GLY A 826 26.69 -7.79 1.04
C GLY A 826 27.53 -8.99 0.58
N SER A 827 27.54 -10.08 1.33
CA SER A 827 28.26 -11.31 0.98
C SER A 827 27.51 -12.15 -0.06
N PHE A 828 28.23 -13.07 -0.69
CA PHE A 828 27.64 -14.16 -1.48
C PHE A 828 27.65 -15.47 -0.68
N PRO A 829 26.82 -16.46 -1.03
CA PRO A 829 26.95 -17.80 -0.49
C PRO A 829 28.39 -18.34 -0.61
N ALA A 830 28.82 -19.15 0.35
CA ALA A 830 30.15 -19.75 0.30
C ALA A 830 30.31 -20.59 -0.98
N GLY A 831 31.48 -20.53 -1.61
CA GLY A 831 31.79 -21.28 -2.83
C GLY A 831 31.37 -20.59 -4.14
N THR A 832 30.76 -19.39 -4.09
CA THR A 832 30.39 -18.61 -5.30
C THR A 832 31.60 -18.12 -6.09
N ALA A 833 32.68 -17.70 -5.41
CA ALA A 833 33.91 -17.29 -6.07
C ALA A 833 34.55 -18.47 -6.80
N GLY A 834 34.76 -18.36 -8.12
CA GLY A 834 35.24 -19.45 -8.95
C GLY A 834 34.17 -20.49 -9.32
N SER A 835 32.91 -20.26 -8.96
CA SER A 835 31.82 -21.17 -9.32
C SER A 835 31.54 -21.14 -10.82
N TRP A 836 31.03 -22.26 -11.34
CA TRP A 836 30.67 -22.37 -12.76
C TRP A 836 29.60 -23.42 -13.05
N VAL A 837 28.98 -23.26 -14.22
CA VAL A 837 28.14 -24.28 -14.88
C VAL A 837 28.55 -24.40 -16.35
N ILE A 838 28.33 -25.58 -16.95
CA ILE A 838 28.40 -25.73 -18.40
C ILE A 838 27.00 -25.85 -18.97
N VAL A 839 26.68 -25.01 -19.95
CA VAL A 839 25.37 -25.00 -20.61
C VAL A 839 25.59 -25.13 -22.12
N GLY A 840 25.06 -26.21 -22.69
CA GLY A 840 24.95 -26.45 -24.12
C GLY A 840 23.66 -25.85 -24.66
N VAL A 841 23.76 -24.87 -25.56
CA VAL A 841 22.62 -24.23 -26.22
C VAL A 841 22.58 -24.52 -27.72
N PRO A 842 21.40 -24.85 -28.27
CA PRO A 842 21.23 -24.99 -29.72
C PRO A 842 21.42 -23.66 -30.43
N VAL A 843 22.15 -23.68 -31.54
CA VAL A 843 22.42 -22.51 -32.40
C VAL A 843 22.17 -22.86 -33.88
N PRO A 844 21.92 -21.86 -34.75
CA PRO A 844 21.82 -22.10 -36.19
C PRO A 844 23.06 -22.81 -36.76
N SER A 845 22.87 -23.58 -37.82
CA SER A 845 23.97 -24.17 -38.58
C SER A 845 24.80 -23.06 -39.26
N GLY A 846 26.10 -23.29 -39.44
CA GLY A 846 27.03 -22.28 -39.97
C GLY A 846 27.86 -21.58 -38.88
N PRO A 847 28.65 -20.55 -39.22
CA PRO A 847 29.55 -19.89 -38.27
C PRO A 847 28.81 -19.27 -37.07
N VAL A 848 29.43 -19.34 -35.88
CA VAL A 848 28.90 -18.76 -34.63
C VAL A 848 30.00 -17.94 -33.96
N TRP A 849 29.64 -16.74 -33.55
CA TRP A 849 30.49 -15.82 -32.81
C TRP A 849 30.02 -15.74 -31.37
N VAL A 850 30.94 -15.93 -30.42
CA VAL A 850 30.63 -16.03 -29.00
C VAL A 850 31.37 -14.93 -28.25
N TYR A 851 30.64 -14.11 -27.51
CA TYR A 851 31.17 -12.97 -26.75
C TYR A 851 30.80 -13.11 -25.29
N ARG A 852 31.76 -12.91 -24.38
CA ARG A 852 31.48 -12.88 -22.94
C ARG A 852 31.21 -11.43 -22.51
N ASN A 853 30.10 -11.14 -21.84
CA ASN A 853 29.68 -9.83 -21.35
C ASN A 853 29.35 -8.81 -22.48
N TYR A 854 28.85 -7.63 -22.09
CA TYR A 854 28.09 -6.69 -22.94
C TYR A 854 28.91 -5.90 -23.98
N TYR A 855 30.24 -5.91 -23.92
CA TYR A 855 31.06 -5.09 -24.84
C TYR A 855 31.28 -5.80 -26.18
N PHE A 856 30.45 -5.43 -27.17
CA PHE A 856 30.50 -5.92 -28.55
C PHE A 856 31.59 -5.21 -29.35
N SER A 857 32.80 -5.74 -29.34
CA SER A 857 33.78 -5.43 -30.39
C SER A 857 34.71 -6.61 -30.64
N GLU A 858 35.10 -6.77 -31.91
CA GLU A 858 35.98 -7.85 -32.39
C GLU A 858 37.33 -7.87 -31.66
N GLN A 859 37.76 -6.73 -31.12
CA GLN A 859 39.12 -6.52 -30.60
C GLN A 859 39.28 -6.90 -29.11
N TYR A 860 38.21 -6.92 -28.29
CA TYR A 860 38.38 -6.97 -26.83
C TYR A 860 37.71 -8.14 -26.10
N ASN A 861 36.78 -8.88 -26.72
CA ASN A 861 35.93 -9.80 -25.92
C ASN A 861 35.40 -11.08 -26.60
N LYS A 862 35.95 -11.46 -27.76
CA LYS A 862 35.61 -12.72 -28.44
C LYS A 862 36.12 -13.94 -27.66
N SER A 863 35.31 -14.98 -27.55
CA SER A 863 35.68 -16.25 -26.91
C SER A 863 36.40 -17.20 -27.86
N THR A 864 37.29 -18.03 -27.32
CA THR A 864 38.13 -18.98 -28.06
C THR A 864 37.46 -20.35 -28.20
N PRO A 865 37.36 -20.93 -29.40
CA PRO A 865 36.86 -22.29 -29.57
C PRO A 865 37.87 -23.32 -29.05
N LEU A 866 37.36 -24.36 -28.38
CA LEU A 866 38.13 -25.51 -27.88
C LEU A 866 37.75 -26.79 -28.64
N SER A 867 38.60 -27.81 -28.55
CA SER A 867 38.45 -29.06 -29.31
C SER A 867 37.54 -30.11 -28.66
N SER A 868 37.26 -30.02 -27.35
CA SER A 868 36.41 -30.97 -26.64
C SER A 868 35.70 -30.34 -25.44
N LEU A 869 34.66 -31.01 -24.94
CA LEU A 869 33.96 -30.63 -23.71
C LEU A 869 34.89 -30.71 -22.49
N ASP A 870 35.82 -31.68 -22.46
CA ASP A 870 36.81 -31.80 -21.38
C ASP A 870 37.84 -30.67 -21.41
N ALA A 871 38.24 -30.20 -22.60
CA ALA A 871 39.06 -29.00 -22.72
C ALA A 871 38.31 -27.77 -22.19
N LEU A 872 37.00 -27.66 -22.45
CA LEU A 872 36.16 -26.59 -21.89
C LEU A 872 36.03 -26.70 -20.37
N ARG A 873 35.87 -27.91 -19.81
CA ARG A 873 35.88 -28.13 -18.36
C ARG A 873 37.21 -27.70 -17.72
N ALA A 874 38.33 -27.98 -18.37
CA ALA A 874 39.66 -27.60 -17.91
C ALA A 874 39.98 -26.10 -18.08
N ASP A 875 39.24 -25.36 -18.91
CA ASP A 875 39.48 -23.94 -19.15
C ASP A 875 39.31 -23.10 -17.87
N THR A 876 40.30 -22.28 -17.57
CA THR A 876 40.29 -21.30 -16.48
C THR A 876 40.23 -19.87 -16.97
N SER A 877 40.33 -19.65 -18.29
CA SER A 877 40.28 -18.30 -18.85
C SER A 877 38.89 -17.67 -18.71
N GLY A 878 37.85 -18.50 -18.64
CA GLY A 878 36.47 -18.05 -18.64
C GLY A 878 36.12 -17.33 -19.94
N LYS A 879 36.87 -17.54 -21.03
CA LYS A 879 36.69 -16.93 -22.35
C LYS A 879 36.79 -17.97 -23.46
N ALA A 880 36.26 -19.16 -23.20
CA ALA A 880 36.26 -20.26 -24.14
C ALA A 880 34.87 -20.85 -24.36
N PHE A 881 34.70 -21.56 -25.47
CA PHE A 881 33.51 -22.34 -25.76
C PHE A 881 33.88 -23.63 -26.50
N TYR A 882 33.03 -24.64 -26.42
CA TYR A 882 33.15 -25.86 -27.22
C TYR A 882 31.93 -25.99 -28.13
N ARG A 883 32.11 -26.46 -29.36
CA ARG A 883 31.02 -26.67 -30.31
C ARG A 883 30.97 -28.11 -30.76
N GLU A 884 29.78 -28.69 -30.67
CA GLU A 884 29.46 -30.04 -31.14
C GLU A 884 28.26 -29.95 -32.09
N GLY A 885 28.52 -30.03 -33.40
CA GLY A 885 27.49 -29.82 -34.42
C GLY A 885 26.81 -28.46 -34.28
N ASP A 886 25.50 -28.47 -34.04
CA ASP A 886 24.66 -27.28 -33.85
C ASP A 886 24.42 -26.91 -32.38
N VAL A 887 25.27 -27.40 -31.47
CA VAL A 887 25.23 -27.05 -30.04
C VAL A 887 26.53 -26.37 -29.66
N VAL A 888 26.41 -25.23 -28.98
CA VAL A 888 27.54 -24.52 -28.38
C VAL A 888 27.46 -24.67 -26.87
N TYR A 889 28.50 -25.24 -26.28
CA TYR A 889 28.70 -25.37 -24.85
C TYR A 889 29.50 -24.17 -24.32
N LEU A 890 28.95 -23.55 -23.29
CA LEU A 890 29.48 -22.36 -22.62
C LEU A 890 29.82 -22.71 -21.19
N LYS A 891 31.02 -22.37 -20.72
CA LYS A 891 31.38 -22.45 -19.31
C LYS A 891 31.14 -21.09 -18.65
N LEU A 892 29.95 -20.93 -18.08
CA LEU A 892 29.54 -19.73 -17.35
C LEU A 892 30.24 -19.75 -15.99
N SER A 893 31.31 -18.97 -15.86
CA SER A 893 32.13 -18.89 -14.64
C SER A 893 32.16 -17.47 -14.08
N LEU A 894 32.10 -17.39 -12.75
CA LEU A 894 32.21 -16.15 -11.98
C LEU A 894 33.52 -16.12 -11.22
N SER A 895 34.37 -15.16 -11.57
CA SER A 895 35.61 -14.90 -10.86
C SER A 895 35.37 -14.06 -9.60
N GLN A 896 36.35 -14.00 -8.70
CA GLN A 896 36.30 -13.07 -7.56
C GLN A 896 36.12 -11.62 -8.03
N GLN A 897 36.79 -11.23 -9.12
CA GLN A 897 36.67 -9.90 -9.70
C GLN A 897 35.23 -9.58 -10.16
N ASP A 898 34.49 -10.58 -10.65
CA ASP A 898 33.09 -10.40 -11.04
C ASP A 898 32.19 -10.17 -9.80
N LEU A 899 32.52 -10.78 -8.66
CA LEU A 899 31.84 -10.56 -7.38
C LEU A 899 32.15 -9.18 -6.77
N ASP A 900 33.41 -8.75 -6.87
CA ASP A 900 33.87 -7.46 -6.36
C ASP A 900 33.20 -6.30 -7.11
N LYS A 901 32.96 -6.48 -8.41
CA LYS A 901 32.25 -5.51 -9.28
C LYS A 901 30.73 -5.58 -9.20
N ALA A 902 30.17 -6.53 -8.45
CA ALA A 902 28.72 -6.70 -8.36
C ALA A 902 28.06 -5.44 -7.76
N GLY A 903 27.04 -4.94 -8.44
CA GLY A 903 26.18 -3.88 -7.93
C GLY A 903 25.02 -4.44 -7.10
N ASP A 904 24.00 -3.62 -6.89
CA ASP A 904 22.74 -3.97 -6.21
C ASP A 904 22.09 -5.25 -6.76
N TYR A 905 22.19 -5.47 -8.06
CA TYR A 905 21.61 -6.64 -8.72
C TYR A 905 22.49 -7.89 -8.63
N GLY A 906 23.56 -7.87 -7.86
CA GLY A 906 24.46 -9.02 -7.68
C GLY A 906 25.44 -9.21 -8.84
N ALA A 907 26.06 -10.38 -8.87
CA ALA A 907 27.08 -10.73 -9.84
C ALA A 907 26.48 -11.50 -11.01
N SER A 908 26.89 -11.17 -12.23
CA SER A 908 26.44 -11.87 -13.44
C SER A 908 27.59 -12.11 -14.41
N VAL A 909 27.52 -13.23 -15.12
CA VAL A 909 28.31 -13.48 -16.33
C VAL A 909 27.34 -13.78 -17.46
N ASN A 910 27.54 -13.16 -18.62
CA ASN A 910 26.66 -13.32 -19.77
C ASN A 910 27.50 -13.76 -20.98
N TYR A 911 26.92 -14.58 -21.85
CA TYR A 911 27.46 -14.91 -23.15
C TYR A 911 26.45 -14.55 -24.22
N HIS A 912 26.89 -13.83 -25.25
CA HIS A 912 26.12 -13.55 -26.45
C HIS A 912 26.60 -14.46 -27.59
N LEU A 913 25.68 -15.19 -28.20
CA LEU A 913 25.93 -16.11 -29.31
C LEU A 913 25.24 -15.54 -30.54
N CYS A 914 26.03 -15.24 -31.56
CA CYS A 914 25.58 -14.48 -32.72
C CYS A 914 25.93 -15.23 -34.01
N SER A 915 25.05 -15.16 -35.02
CA SER A 915 25.31 -15.71 -36.36
C SER A 915 26.05 -14.74 -37.29
N THR A 916 26.46 -13.58 -36.78
CA THR A 916 27.28 -12.60 -37.49
C THR A 916 28.35 -12.07 -36.55
N LEU A 917 29.46 -11.60 -37.13
CA LEU A 917 30.59 -11.05 -36.40
C LEU A 917 30.20 -9.80 -35.61
N GLU A 918 29.44 -8.88 -36.20
CA GLU A 918 29.07 -7.62 -35.54
C GLU A 918 28.04 -7.78 -34.41
N CYS A 919 27.37 -8.94 -34.32
CA CYS A 919 26.30 -9.21 -33.35
C CYS A 919 25.22 -8.11 -33.26
N LYS A 920 24.98 -7.40 -34.38
CA LYS A 920 23.96 -6.35 -34.49
C LYS A 920 22.58 -6.99 -34.47
#